data_AF-A0A9N9UX35-F1
#
_entry.id   AF-A0A9N9UX35-F1
#
_cell.length_a   1.000
_cell.length_b   1.000
_cell.length_c   1.000
_cell.angle_alpha   90.00
_cell.angle_beta   90.00
_cell.angle_gamma   90.00
#
_symmetry.space_group_name_H-M   'P 1'
#
loop_
_entity.id
_entity.type
_entity.pdbx_description
1 polymer ?
#
loop_
_entity_poly.entity_id
_entity_poly.type
_entity_poly.pdbx_seq_one_letter_code
_entity_poly.pdbx_strand_id
1 'polypeptide(L)'
;MTDIERLDSDAAVTAQRGDASPNANVADQSDAAHPDAPLDQVNTTTNNHNSAIAATPGEDRASVPLEIDHDDANNNSGTSTPRFLQDESTWKHWKWVPYPVRRVFKTVAKWSRGPVSPQPYRIRPFFPAVQEYPLRLSDRFLAGHKRRFWVLFFYFSIWLVIFVLLKRQETLSSSIPDWGEPQNIGCGVSFWSADNGCNVNGNDCRPFNDSGFPFRCSAHCTSYKVLNPRAVGDQEIVYRPFIIGGPSSNDQSISDAIYRGDSYICGSAIHAGLFSNEEGGCGIVKLVGEHHDYVASDRNGISSIGFDSYFPLSYEFVPDIKCSATDMRWSILALGVVFTSILSLFTSSPALFFFPNFVGIFWTTGMSTDPPNIRVVAALFSNISGKFLPAMFVAWVIFDKMGVRRTLGKLTAQIEKTVLWLGPCWVGALNNYTLSFIPIQRLNAHDLQQQPGAKAALAIIILILIVIVGFQAWYFREEGRFLKYIKLYALFIGSIVIFLLIPGLNLRLHHYILALLLLPGTSLQTRPSLIYQGLLVGLFINGVARWGFDPVLQTSAALRGDAPLGSALPTILPPVIQMAGSNTGSSNITFSWEPTNDREIDGVSILVNDVERFRTYFEDSEDHEATFTWTREADLGMPEYFRFAFVTGSVSGDYTKAGTWTKDGGWIEMGPGPSKAKARSLDGSERFHIER
;
A
#
# COMPACT_ATOMS: atom_id res chain seq x y z
N MET A 1 32.46 27.36 -40.45
CA MET A 1 33.36 28.25 -41.22
C MET A 1 33.04 29.66 -40.80
N THR A 2 34.05 30.44 -40.40
CA THR A 2 33.98 31.86 -39.99
C THR A 2 32.99 32.24 -38.89
N ASP A 3 33.61 32.49 -37.75
CA ASP A 3 33.25 33.20 -36.52
C ASP A 3 32.57 34.57 -36.71
N ILE A 4 32.01 35.11 -35.62
CA ILE A 4 32.04 36.54 -35.24
C ILE A 4 31.85 36.68 -33.72
N GLU A 5 32.31 37.79 -33.13
CA GLU A 5 32.65 37.88 -31.71
C GLU A 5 31.61 38.55 -30.78
N ARG A 6 31.60 38.11 -29.51
CA ARG A 6 31.76 38.90 -28.26
C ARG A 6 31.19 40.33 -28.18
N LEU A 7 30.43 40.61 -27.11
CA LEU A 7 30.66 41.78 -26.22
C LEU A 7 29.95 41.61 -24.85
N ASP A 8 30.25 42.49 -23.91
CA ASP A 8 30.08 42.30 -22.45
C ASP A 8 29.63 43.62 -21.76
N SER A 9 29.34 43.55 -20.45
CA SER A 9 29.24 44.65 -19.46
C SER A 9 28.05 45.65 -19.42
N ASP A 10 27.44 45.69 -18.22
CA ASP A 10 27.10 46.83 -17.33
C ASP A 10 26.20 48.03 -17.73
N ALA A 11 25.15 48.23 -16.90
CA ALA A 11 24.65 49.53 -16.43
C ALA A 11 23.95 49.38 -15.06
N ALA A 12 24.00 50.38 -14.16
CA ALA A 12 23.66 50.18 -12.74
C ALA A 12 23.13 51.42 -11.96
N VAL A 13 22.43 51.14 -10.85
CA VAL A 13 22.34 51.90 -9.57
C VAL A 13 21.73 53.33 -9.52
N THR A 14 20.77 53.52 -8.59
CA THR A 14 20.61 54.61 -7.57
C THR A 14 19.27 54.40 -6.81
N ALA A 15 18.91 54.93 -5.64
CA ALA A 15 19.53 55.57 -4.44
C ALA A 15 18.39 55.80 -3.38
N GLN A 16 18.52 56.07 -2.07
CA GLN A 16 19.57 55.97 -1.02
C GLN A 16 18.82 56.01 0.36
N ARG A 17 19.14 55.18 1.38
CA ARG A 17 20.04 55.43 2.56
C ARG A 17 19.40 56.14 3.78
N GLY A 18 19.80 55.73 4.99
CA GLY A 18 19.54 56.40 6.28
C GLY A 18 20.26 55.69 7.45
N ASP A 19 20.94 56.43 8.33
CA ASP A 19 21.90 55.90 9.33
C ASP A 19 21.37 55.94 10.78
N ALA A 20 21.94 55.12 11.69
CA ALA A 20 22.28 55.51 13.08
C ALA A 20 23.01 54.41 13.91
N SER A 21 23.90 54.86 14.81
CA SER A 21 24.58 54.16 15.93
C SER A 21 25.16 55.28 16.84
N PRO A 22 25.32 55.19 18.20
CA PRO A 22 26.28 54.24 18.82
C PRO A 22 26.09 53.86 20.34
N ASN A 23 27.07 53.09 20.84
CA ASN A 23 27.73 53.14 22.18
C ASN A 23 27.29 52.31 23.42
N ALA A 24 28.35 51.88 24.13
CA ALA A 24 28.53 51.59 25.57
C ALA A 24 28.10 50.21 26.16
N ASN A 25 28.78 49.65 27.20
CA ASN A 25 30.22 49.57 27.55
C ASN A 25 30.46 48.61 28.76
N VAL A 26 31.71 48.12 28.98
CA VAL A 26 32.27 47.55 30.25
C VAL A 26 31.71 46.18 30.76
N ALA A 27 32.46 45.24 31.38
CA ALA A 27 33.89 44.84 31.32
C ALA A 27 34.18 43.51 32.08
N ASP A 28 35.33 42.89 31.76
CA ASP A 28 36.34 42.23 32.64
C ASP A 28 36.33 40.73 33.07
N GLN A 29 37.52 40.12 32.88
CA GLN A 29 38.24 39.01 33.59
C GLN A 29 37.57 37.64 33.91
N SER A 30 38.27 36.49 33.92
CA SER A 30 39.73 36.17 33.79
C SER A 30 40.04 34.76 33.22
N ASP A 31 41.14 34.65 32.46
CA ASP A 31 42.25 33.64 32.42
C ASP A 31 42.13 32.24 33.10
N ALA A 32 42.78 31.14 32.66
CA ALA A 32 43.52 30.80 31.41
C ALA A 32 43.96 29.29 31.39
N ALA A 33 44.68 28.86 30.32
CA ALA A 33 45.63 27.71 30.21
C ALA A 33 45.15 26.26 29.86
N HIS A 34 45.19 25.95 28.55
CA HIS A 34 45.99 24.89 27.85
C HIS A 34 47.02 24.02 28.64
N PRO A 35 47.57 22.89 28.09
CA PRO A 35 46.98 21.84 27.22
C PRO A 35 47.60 20.39 27.35
N ASP A 36 47.24 19.52 26.39
CA ASP A 36 48.02 18.41 25.77
C ASP A 36 48.29 17.05 26.48
N ALA A 37 48.61 16.06 25.64
CA ALA A 37 48.89 14.64 25.91
C ALA A 37 50.42 14.34 25.67
N PRO A 38 50.99 13.10 25.57
CA PRO A 38 50.41 11.83 25.07
C PRO A 38 50.89 10.47 25.69
N LEU A 39 50.29 9.38 25.18
CA LEU A 39 50.85 8.03 24.85
C LEU A 39 51.78 7.21 25.78
N ASP A 40 51.37 5.93 25.91
CA ASP A 40 52.15 4.67 25.82
C ASP A 40 53.05 4.07 26.94
N GLN A 41 52.80 2.75 27.14
CA GLN A 41 53.74 1.62 27.22
C GLN A 41 54.39 1.10 28.54
N VAL A 42 54.39 -0.26 28.59
CA VAL A 42 55.47 -1.19 29.01
C VAL A 42 55.58 -1.72 30.48
N ASN A 43 55.36 -3.04 30.57
CA ASN A 43 55.99 -4.09 31.41
C ASN A 43 55.96 -4.11 32.95
N THR A 44 55.32 -5.19 33.44
CA THR A 44 55.81 -6.20 34.43
C THR A 44 56.80 -5.80 35.54
N THR A 45 56.50 -6.24 36.77
CA THR A 45 57.39 -7.20 37.47
C THR A 45 56.64 -8.06 38.50
N THR A 46 57.29 -9.11 38.99
CA THR A 46 56.73 -10.22 39.80
C THR A 46 57.24 -10.25 41.24
N ASN A 47 56.44 -10.81 42.15
CA ASN A 47 56.90 -11.66 43.27
C ASN A 47 55.74 -12.62 43.61
N ASN A 48 55.94 -13.95 43.58
CA ASN A 48 56.52 -14.80 44.64
C ASN A 48 55.63 -14.90 45.90
N HIS A 49 55.32 -16.06 46.48
CA HIS A 49 55.91 -17.41 46.31
C HIS A 49 54.90 -18.55 46.60
N ASN A 50 55.16 -19.74 46.05
CA ASN A 50 55.15 -21.11 46.63
C ASN A 50 53.99 -21.57 47.57
N SER A 51 53.53 -22.83 47.58
CA SER A 51 53.79 -24.02 46.75
C SER A 51 52.68 -25.07 46.98
N ALA A 52 52.54 -26.05 46.08
CA ALA A 52 51.57 -27.13 46.21
C ALA A 52 52.15 -28.41 46.87
N ILE A 53 51.30 -29.15 47.59
CA ILE A 53 51.45 -30.58 47.92
C ILE A 53 50.08 -31.25 47.71
N ALA A 54 50.07 -32.54 47.37
CA ALA A 54 48.87 -33.34 47.10
C ALA A 54 48.88 -34.67 47.88
N ALA A 55 47.80 -35.46 47.70
CA ALA A 55 47.55 -36.83 48.14
C ALA A 55 46.68 -37.06 49.40
N THR A 56 45.79 -38.04 49.23
CA THR A 56 44.86 -38.73 50.15
C THR A 56 45.57 -39.89 50.91
N PRO A 57 44.95 -40.69 51.81
CA PRO A 57 43.51 -40.85 52.10
C PRO A 57 43.09 -40.93 53.60
N GLY A 58 41.79 -41.09 53.84
CA GLY A 58 41.18 -41.46 55.13
C GLY A 58 39.66 -41.69 54.98
N GLU A 59 39.10 -42.65 55.71
CA GLU A 59 37.67 -43.00 55.71
C GLU A 59 36.89 -42.18 56.76
N ASP A 60 35.59 -41.92 56.54
CA ASP A 60 34.51 -42.64 57.27
C ASP A 60 33.11 -42.40 56.64
N ARG A 61 32.10 -43.08 57.19
CA ARG A 61 30.70 -43.13 56.77
C ARG A 61 29.85 -41.97 57.32
N ALA A 62 28.81 -41.57 56.57
CA ALA A 62 27.53 -41.14 57.14
C ALA A 62 26.37 -41.36 56.14
N SER A 63 25.15 -41.55 56.66
CA SER A 63 23.94 -41.79 55.86
C SER A 63 22.75 -40.96 56.36
N VAL A 64 21.91 -40.53 55.41
CA VAL A 64 20.52 -40.04 55.57
C VAL A 64 19.77 -40.89 56.62
N PRO A 65 19.05 -40.29 57.61
CA PRO A 65 17.63 -40.00 57.39
C PRO A 65 16.97 -38.84 58.16
N LEU A 66 15.76 -38.49 57.66
CA LEU A 66 14.55 -38.05 58.37
C LEU A 66 14.64 -36.98 59.46
N GLU A 67 13.92 -35.88 59.22
CA GLU A 67 13.28 -35.09 60.26
C GLU A 67 11.75 -35.25 60.12
N ILE A 68 11.05 -35.40 61.24
CA ILE A 68 9.60 -35.64 61.35
C ILE A 68 9.01 -34.45 62.10
N ASP A 69 7.85 -33.98 61.68
CA ASP A 69 7.10 -32.94 62.40
C ASP A 69 5.70 -33.46 62.79
N HIS A 70 5.40 -33.35 64.09
CA HIS A 70 4.21 -33.73 64.85
C HIS A 70 4.27 -32.92 66.17
N ASP A 71 3.20 -32.36 66.73
CA ASP A 71 1.79 -32.35 66.34
C ASP A 71 1.33 -30.88 66.11
N ASP A 72 0.05 -30.53 65.91
CA ASP A 72 -0.93 -30.49 67.00
C ASP A 72 -2.32 -30.96 66.53
N ALA A 73 -2.91 -31.89 67.27
CA ALA A 73 -4.28 -32.33 67.04
C ALA A 73 -5.26 -31.51 67.88
N ASN A 74 -6.37 -31.05 67.27
CA ASN A 74 -7.55 -30.72 68.07
C ASN A 74 -8.86 -31.02 67.34
N ASN A 75 -9.83 -31.52 68.09
CA ASN A 75 -11.07 -32.07 67.54
C ASN A 75 -12.07 -30.98 67.18
N ASN A 76 -12.76 -31.13 66.05
CA ASN A 76 -14.22 -31.04 66.07
C ASN A 76 -14.89 -31.69 64.86
N SER A 77 -16.02 -32.35 65.11
CA SER A 77 -16.87 -32.93 64.08
C SER A 77 -17.67 -31.84 63.34
N GLY A 78 -17.07 -31.26 62.31
CA GLY A 78 -17.74 -30.38 61.35
C GLY A 78 -17.89 -31.06 60.00
N THR A 79 -19.10 -31.07 59.43
CA THR A 79 -19.35 -31.55 58.05
C THR A 79 -18.32 -30.97 57.09
N SER A 80 -17.68 -31.81 56.27
CA SER A 80 -16.69 -31.35 55.29
C SER A 80 -17.34 -30.33 54.34
N THR A 81 -17.10 -29.04 54.60
CA THR A 81 -17.80 -27.95 53.92
C THR A 81 -17.66 -28.13 52.41
N PRO A 82 -18.74 -28.42 51.67
CA PRO A 82 -18.65 -28.79 50.28
C PRO A 82 -17.93 -27.70 49.50
N ARG A 83 -17.06 -28.11 48.56
CA ARG A 83 -15.92 -27.30 48.07
C ARG A 83 -16.26 -25.86 47.66
N PHE A 84 -17.51 -25.59 47.24
CA PHE A 84 -18.00 -24.26 46.94
C PHE A 84 -17.94 -23.29 48.14
N LEU A 85 -18.26 -23.72 49.37
CA LEU A 85 -18.18 -22.89 50.58
C LEU A 85 -16.73 -22.55 50.97
N GLN A 86 -15.79 -23.49 50.77
CA GLN A 86 -14.35 -23.22 50.96
C GLN A 86 -13.79 -22.30 49.87
N ASP A 87 -14.31 -22.39 48.65
CA ASP A 87 -13.98 -21.47 47.55
C ASP A 87 -14.54 -20.05 47.73
N GLU A 88 -15.51 -19.83 48.62
CA GLU A 88 -16.06 -18.50 48.95
C GLU A 88 -15.24 -17.76 50.02
N SER A 89 -14.80 -18.43 51.08
CA SER A 89 -14.08 -17.80 52.20
C SER A 89 -12.77 -17.14 51.78
N THR A 90 -12.13 -17.69 50.75
CA THR A 90 -10.85 -17.22 50.17
C THR A 90 -10.96 -15.98 49.27
N TRP A 91 -12.18 -15.53 48.91
CA TRP A 91 -12.40 -14.44 47.94
C TRP A 91 -13.41 -13.38 48.42
N LYS A 92 -13.24 -12.91 49.66
CA LYS A 92 -14.07 -11.86 50.30
C LYS A 92 -14.29 -10.57 49.49
N HIS A 93 -13.43 -10.25 48.53
CA HIS A 93 -13.39 -8.94 47.88
C HIS A 93 -14.38 -8.76 46.70
N TRP A 94 -14.77 -9.83 45.98
CA TRP A 94 -15.52 -9.74 44.71
C TRP A 94 -16.89 -10.47 44.78
N LYS A 95 -17.73 -10.10 45.76
CA LYS A 95 -19.03 -10.75 46.00
C LYS A 95 -20.04 -10.66 44.84
N TRP A 96 -19.96 -9.62 44.01
CA TRP A 96 -20.94 -9.35 42.92
C TRP A 96 -20.88 -10.36 41.76
N VAL A 97 -19.74 -11.00 41.50
CA VAL A 97 -19.59 -11.94 40.37
C VAL A 97 -20.26 -13.29 40.71
N PRO A 98 -21.13 -13.87 39.85
CA PRO A 98 -21.78 -15.16 40.11
C PRO A 98 -20.81 -16.34 40.26
N TYR A 99 -21.13 -17.29 41.15
CA TYR A 99 -20.28 -18.46 41.42
C TYR A 99 -19.87 -19.29 40.17
N PRO A 100 -20.76 -19.56 39.18
CA PRO A 100 -20.35 -20.25 37.95
C PRO A 100 -19.23 -19.53 37.20
N VAL A 101 -19.30 -18.19 37.11
CA VAL A 101 -18.28 -17.35 36.48
C VAL A 101 -16.97 -17.39 37.29
N ARG A 102 -17.04 -17.34 38.63
CA ARG A 102 -15.85 -17.51 39.49
C ARG A 102 -15.16 -18.86 39.27
N ARG A 103 -15.93 -19.95 39.12
CA ARG A 103 -15.41 -21.31 38.87
C ARG A 103 -14.77 -21.44 37.49
N VAL A 104 -15.38 -20.87 36.45
CA VAL A 104 -14.78 -20.78 35.10
C VAL A 104 -13.48 -19.98 35.16
N PHE A 105 -13.48 -18.81 35.80
CA PHE A 105 -12.29 -17.97 35.92
C PHE A 105 -11.14 -18.66 36.67
N LYS A 106 -11.39 -19.31 37.82
CA LYS A 106 -10.39 -20.13 38.52
C LYS A 106 -9.83 -21.25 37.62
N THR A 107 -10.67 -21.86 36.78
CA THR A 107 -10.27 -22.92 35.84
C THR A 107 -9.40 -22.37 34.69
N VAL A 108 -9.83 -21.28 34.05
CA VAL A 108 -9.08 -20.61 32.96
C VAL A 108 -7.75 -20.07 33.48
N ALA A 109 -7.72 -19.44 34.65
CA ALA A 109 -6.50 -18.91 35.26
C ALA A 109 -5.50 -20.01 35.68
N LYS A 110 -5.98 -21.22 36.03
CA LYS A 110 -5.11 -22.39 36.22
C LYS A 110 -4.61 -22.93 34.88
N TRP A 111 -5.48 -23.03 33.87
CA TRP A 111 -5.14 -23.50 32.53
C TRP A 111 -4.08 -22.61 31.86
N SER A 112 -4.24 -21.28 31.93
CA SER A 112 -3.40 -20.29 31.24
C SER A 112 -1.95 -20.25 31.71
N ARG A 113 -1.63 -20.81 32.88
CA ARG A 113 -0.25 -20.90 33.42
C ARG A 113 0.62 -21.93 32.69
N GLY A 114 0.03 -22.85 31.93
CA GLY A 114 0.76 -23.93 31.24
C GLY A 114 1.05 -25.15 32.12
N PRO A 115 1.89 -26.08 31.64
CA PRO A 115 2.39 -27.23 32.39
C PRO A 115 3.48 -26.80 33.41
N VAL A 116 3.75 -27.67 34.40
CA VAL A 116 4.76 -27.42 35.44
C VAL A 116 6.19 -27.41 34.88
N SER A 117 6.46 -28.20 33.83
CA SER A 117 7.70 -28.19 33.08
C SER A 117 7.42 -27.72 31.64
N PRO A 118 7.51 -26.42 31.34
CA PRO A 118 7.34 -25.90 30.00
C PRO A 118 8.53 -26.29 29.12
N GLN A 119 8.26 -26.87 27.94
CA GLN A 119 9.28 -27.36 27.02
C GLN A 119 9.23 -26.57 25.70
N PRO A 120 10.36 -25.99 25.23
CA PRO A 120 10.38 -25.23 23.99
C PRO A 120 10.26 -26.16 22.78
N TYR A 121 9.34 -25.86 21.87
CA TYR A 121 9.24 -26.61 20.61
C TYR A 121 10.47 -26.39 19.76
N ARG A 122 10.89 -27.45 19.07
CA ARG A 122 11.94 -27.41 18.04
C ARG A 122 11.57 -28.31 16.88
N ILE A 123 11.85 -27.85 15.67
CA ILE A 123 11.66 -28.65 14.45
C ILE A 123 12.77 -29.71 14.39
N ARG A 124 12.39 -30.98 14.48
CA ARG A 124 13.26 -32.09 14.07
C ARG A 124 13.18 -32.21 12.54
N PRO A 125 14.29 -32.09 11.79
CA PRO A 125 14.25 -32.07 10.33
C PRO A 125 13.73 -33.39 9.74
N PHE A 126 12.91 -33.33 8.70
CA PHE A 126 12.58 -34.48 7.87
C PHE A 126 13.78 -34.86 7.00
N PHE A 127 14.23 -36.11 7.09
CA PHE A 127 15.46 -36.63 6.47
C PHE A 127 16.71 -35.78 6.83
N PRO A 128 17.18 -35.80 8.10
CA PRO A 128 18.25 -34.92 8.59
C PRO A 128 19.53 -34.93 7.74
N ALA A 129 19.92 -36.08 7.19
CA ALA A 129 21.08 -36.19 6.31
C ALA A 129 20.98 -35.31 5.05
N VAL A 130 19.78 -35.17 4.46
CA VAL A 130 19.52 -34.32 3.28
C VAL A 130 19.44 -32.85 3.70
N GLN A 131 18.78 -32.57 4.81
CA GLN A 131 18.59 -31.21 5.33
C GLN A 131 19.91 -30.55 5.74
N GLU A 132 20.83 -31.32 6.32
CA GLU A 132 22.14 -30.84 6.77
C GLU A 132 23.21 -30.89 5.68
N TYR A 133 22.98 -31.57 4.56
CA TYR A 133 23.95 -31.72 3.47
C TYR A 133 24.49 -30.37 2.95
N PRO A 134 23.67 -29.32 2.70
CA PRO A 134 24.17 -28.00 2.30
C PRO A 134 25.11 -27.39 3.34
N LEU A 135 24.79 -27.49 4.64
CA LEU A 135 25.64 -26.97 5.71
C LEU A 135 26.97 -27.73 5.75
N ARG A 136 26.94 -29.06 5.74
CA ARG A 136 28.14 -29.92 5.72
C ARG A 136 29.03 -29.63 4.50
N LEU A 137 28.43 -29.33 3.34
CA LEU A 137 29.16 -28.90 2.14
C LEU A 137 29.85 -27.55 2.37
N SER A 138 29.13 -26.56 2.94
CA SER A 138 29.70 -25.25 3.29
C SER A 138 30.80 -25.34 4.35
N ASP A 139 30.67 -26.22 5.34
CA ASP A 139 31.67 -26.42 6.38
C ASP A 139 32.93 -27.12 5.85
N ARG A 140 32.78 -28.06 4.91
CA ARG A 140 33.90 -28.75 4.25
C ARG A 140 34.69 -27.85 3.31
N PHE A 141 34.02 -27.09 2.44
CA PHE A 141 34.68 -26.30 1.40
C PHE A 141 34.99 -24.86 1.83
N LEU A 142 34.11 -24.22 2.62
CA LEU A 142 34.24 -22.84 3.06
C LEU A 142 34.73 -22.74 4.52
N ALA A 143 35.68 -23.59 4.90
CA ALA A 143 36.30 -23.54 6.23
C ALA A 143 37.04 -22.21 6.46
N GLY A 144 36.78 -21.55 7.60
CA GLY A 144 37.45 -20.33 8.05
C GLY A 144 36.75 -19.01 7.67
N HIS A 145 36.70 -18.08 8.62
CA HIS A 145 35.95 -16.82 8.52
C HIS A 145 36.33 -15.96 7.30
N LYS A 146 37.63 -15.83 6.98
CA LYS A 146 38.09 -15.05 5.82
C LYS A 146 37.54 -15.59 4.49
N ARG A 147 37.46 -16.92 4.32
CA ARG A 147 36.89 -17.54 3.11
C ARG A 147 35.39 -17.29 3.02
N ARG A 148 34.66 -17.47 4.12
CA ARG A 148 33.21 -17.18 4.19
C ARG A 148 32.90 -15.73 3.87
N PHE A 149 33.67 -14.79 4.41
CA PHE A 149 33.55 -13.37 4.11
C PHE A 149 33.71 -13.08 2.61
N TRP A 150 34.80 -13.54 1.98
CA TRP A 150 35.02 -13.30 0.56
C TRP A 150 33.97 -13.97 -0.34
N VAL A 151 33.54 -15.19 -0.02
CA VAL A 151 32.47 -15.86 -0.78
C VAL A 151 31.15 -15.10 -0.67
N LEU A 152 30.77 -14.63 0.53
CA LEU A 152 29.58 -13.79 0.71
C LEU A 152 29.71 -12.45 -0.01
N PHE A 153 30.88 -11.80 0.06
CA PHE A 153 31.16 -10.56 -0.66
C PHE A 153 30.98 -10.72 -2.17
N PHE A 154 31.65 -11.69 -2.80
CA PHE A 154 31.48 -11.93 -4.24
C PHE A 154 30.07 -12.36 -4.60
N TYR A 155 29.41 -13.17 -3.76
CA TYR A 155 28.03 -13.59 -3.95
C TYR A 155 27.05 -12.40 -3.97
N PHE A 156 27.14 -11.47 -3.01
CA PHE A 156 26.31 -10.26 -2.98
C PHE A 156 26.69 -9.26 -4.08
N SER A 157 27.98 -9.15 -4.43
CA SER A 157 28.44 -8.33 -5.56
C SER A 157 27.93 -8.86 -6.90
N ILE A 158 27.92 -10.18 -7.13
CA ILE A 158 27.36 -10.80 -8.33
C ILE A 158 25.84 -10.57 -8.38
N TRP A 159 25.12 -10.75 -7.26
CA TRP A 159 23.69 -10.42 -7.20
C TRP A 159 23.42 -8.96 -7.58
N LEU A 160 24.15 -8.02 -6.96
CA LEU A 160 23.99 -6.59 -7.20
C LEU A 160 24.33 -6.21 -8.65
N VAL A 161 25.42 -6.74 -9.21
CA VAL A 161 25.82 -6.49 -10.60
C VAL A 161 24.78 -7.04 -11.57
N ILE A 162 24.28 -8.27 -11.38
CA ILE A 162 23.22 -8.81 -12.26
C ILE A 162 21.92 -8.02 -12.09
N PHE A 163 21.52 -7.65 -10.86
CA PHE A 163 20.34 -6.83 -10.60
C PHE A 163 20.42 -5.47 -11.30
N VAL A 164 21.57 -4.78 -11.19
CA VAL A 164 21.81 -3.49 -11.87
C VAL A 164 21.89 -3.65 -13.39
N LEU A 165 22.48 -4.73 -13.91
CA LEU A 165 22.51 -4.99 -15.35
C LEU A 165 21.11 -5.31 -15.92
N LEU A 166 20.30 -6.13 -15.24
CA LEU A 166 18.91 -6.37 -15.63
C LEU A 166 18.09 -5.08 -15.55
N LYS A 167 18.24 -4.27 -14.49
CA LYS A 167 17.56 -2.96 -14.42
C LYS A 167 18.03 -1.97 -15.47
N ARG A 168 19.32 -1.98 -15.84
CA ARG A 168 19.84 -1.15 -16.93
C ARG A 168 19.35 -1.64 -18.29
N GLN A 169 19.19 -2.94 -18.48
CA GLN A 169 18.57 -3.51 -19.68
C GLN A 169 17.08 -3.17 -19.76
N GLU A 170 16.38 -3.15 -18.61
CA GLU A 170 14.99 -2.73 -18.51
C GLU A 170 14.81 -1.26 -18.92
N THR A 171 15.77 -0.37 -18.62
CA THR A 171 15.74 1.03 -19.08
C THR A 171 16.22 1.21 -20.53
N LEU A 172 17.23 0.46 -20.98
CA LEU A 172 17.81 0.61 -22.33
C LEU A 172 17.00 -0.09 -23.45
N SER A 173 15.82 -0.65 -23.15
CA SER A 173 15.04 -1.39 -24.13
C SER A 173 14.29 -0.46 -25.09
N SER A 174 14.93 -0.19 -26.24
CA SER A 174 14.41 0.53 -27.41
C SER A 174 13.82 1.92 -27.12
N SER A 175 14.65 2.96 -27.29
CA SER A 175 14.13 4.26 -27.72
C SER A 175 13.42 4.09 -29.07
N ILE A 176 12.24 4.67 -29.19
CA ILE A 176 11.47 4.67 -30.44
C ILE A 176 11.95 5.86 -31.27
N PRO A 177 12.24 5.69 -32.59
CA PRO A 177 12.59 6.80 -33.47
C PRO A 177 11.57 7.95 -33.34
N ASP A 178 12.07 9.18 -33.35
CA ASP A 178 11.32 10.44 -33.27
C ASP A 178 10.52 10.67 -31.96
N TRP A 179 10.38 9.67 -31.08
CA TRP A 179 9.59 9.76 -29.83
C TRP A 179 10.39 9.58 -28.54
N GLY A 180 11.57 8.95 -28.56
CA GLY A 180 12.44 8.79 -27.38
C GLY A 180 12.18 7.51 -26.56
N GLU A 181 12.59 7.50 -25.29
CA GLU A 181 12.50 6.32 -24.40
C GLU A 181 11.09 6.13 -23.80
N PRO A 182 10.48 4.92 -23.92
CA PRO A 182 9.14 4.66 -23.37
C PRO A 182 9.05 4.79 -21.85
N GLN A 183 8.15 5.67 -21.36
CA GLN A 183 7.94 5.88 -19.93
C GLN A 183 7.11 4.76 -19.29
N ASN A 184 7.59 4.18 -18.19
CA ASN A 184 6.81 3.27 -17.35
C ASN A 184 5.59 4.00 -16.76
N ILE A 185 4.38 3.52 -17.04
CA ILE A 185 3.12 4.01 -16.48
C ILE A 185 2.37 2.92 -15.71
N GLY A 186 1.62 3.33 -14.70
CA GLY A 186 0.75 2.43 -13.93
C GLY A 186 -0.54 2.10 -14.67
N CYS A 187 -1.14 0.93 -14.39
CA CYS A 187 -2.35 0.45 -15.05
C CYS A 187 -3.58 1.38 -14.94
N GLY A 188 -3.59 2.31 -13.98
CA GLY A 188 -4.68 3.28 -13.74
C GLY A 188 -4.44 4.69 -14.28
N VAL A 189 -3.46 4.87 -15.18
CA VAL A 189 -3.15 6.17 -15.78
C VAL A 189 -4.12 6.49 -16.93
N SER A 190 -4.73 7.66 -16.89
CA SER A 190 -5.55 8.31 -17.93
C SER A 190 -4.99 9.69 -18.26
N PHE A 191 -5.52 10.37 -19.29
CA PHE A 191 -5.24 11.78 -19.57
C PHE A 191 -6.21 12.71 -18.83
N TRP A 192 -7.49 12.36 -18.83
CA TRP A 192 -8.50 13.10 -18.09
C TRP A 192 -8.50 12.63 -16.63
N SER A 193 -8.33 13.59 -15.72
CA SER A 193 -8.31 13.35 -14.28
C SER A 193 -9.70 13.08 -13.71
N ALA A 194 -9.76 12.24 -12.67
CA ALA A 194 -10.95 12.06 -11.85
C ALA A 194 -11.36 13.37 -11.14
N ASP A 195 -12.53 13.38 -10.50
CA ASP A 195 -12.95 14.40 -9.52
C ASP A 195 -12.96 15.85 -10.06
N ASN A 196 -13.07 15.98 -11.38
CA ASN A 196 -12.95 17.22 -12.15
C ASN A 196 -11.59 17.93 -11.95
N GLY A 197 -10.51 17.16 -11.80
CA GLY A 197 -9.14 17.67 -11.75
C GLY A 197 -8.70 18.39 -13.04
N CYS A 198 -9.43 18.21 -14.15
CA CYS A 198 -9.25 18.98 -15.39
C CYS A 198 -9.89 20.37 -15.36
N ASN A 199 -10.71 20.69 -14.34
CA ASN A 199 -11.31 22.01 -14.12
C ASN A 199 -12.28 22.43 -15.26
N VAL A 200 -12.77 23.68 -15.22
CA VAL A 200 -13.75 24.20 -16.18
C VAL A 200 -13.21 24.13 -17.62
N ASN A 201 -14.02 23.61 -18.54
CA ASN A 201 -13.69 23.30 -19.93
C ASN A 201 -12.44 22.41 -20.13
N GLY A 202 -12.04 21.64 -19.11
CA GLY A 202 -10.90 20.73 -19.15
C GLY A 202 -9.54 21.43 -19.21
N ASN A 203 -9.47 22.72 -18.89
CA ASN A 203 -8.28 23.55 -19.10
C ASN A 203 -6.99 23.00 -18.45
N ASP A 204 -7.10 22.34 -17.29
CA ASP A 204 -5.94 21.79 -16.57
C ASP A 204 -5.48 20.41 -17.10
N CYS A 205 -6.20 19.83 -18.07
CA CYS A 205 -5.83 18.60 -18.80
C CYS A 205 -5.48 18.88 -20.28
N ARG A 206 -5.06 20.11 -20.61
CA ARG A 206 -4.56 20.48 -21.95
C ARG A 206 -3.10 20.03 -22.15
N PRO A 207 -2.63 19.84 -23.40
CA PRO A 207 -3.36 19.98 -24.68
C PRO A 207 -4.34 18.83 -24.93
N PHE A 208 -5.28 19.01 -25.86
CA PHE A 208 -6.27 17.98 -26.23
C PHE A 208 -5.97 17.24 -27.53
N ASN A 209 -5.06 17.78 -28.36
CA ASN A 209 -4.68 17.23 -29.66
C ASN A 209 -3.16 17.43 -29.87
N ASP A 210 -2.60 16.80 -30.91
CA ASP A 210 -1.23 17.02 -31.41
C ASP A 210 -0.12 16.88 -30.34
N SER A 211 -0.37 16.01 -29.36
CA SER A 211 0.62 15.59 -28.38
C SER A 211 0.51 14.08 -28.12
N GLY A 212 1.57 13.49 -27.61
CA GLY A 212 1.63 12.08 -27.26
C GLY A 212 2.91 11.78 -26.52
N PHE A 213 3.07 10.53 -26.07
CA PHE A 213 4.33 10.08 -25.50
C PHE A 213 4.51 8.57 -25.70
N PRO A 214 5.77 8.08 -25.80
CA PRO A 214 6.04 6.66 -25.77
C PRO A 214 5.84 6.16 -24.33
N PHE A 215 5.05 5.10 -24.17
CA PHE A 215 4.66 4.55 -22.88
C PHE A 215 4.97 3.06 -22.77
N ARG A 216 5.06 2.57 -21.54
CA ARG A 216 5.26 1.16 -21.21
C ARG A 216 4.37 0.74 -20.06
N CYS A 217 3.72 -0.40 -20.23
CA CYS A 217 2.77 -1.00 -19.30
C CYS A 217 3.27 -2.35 -18.82
N SER A 218 3.15 -2.60 -17.52
CA SER A 218 3.47 -3.89 -16.93
C SER A 218 2.40 -4.94 -17.23
N ALA A 219 2.75 -6.22 -17.24
CA ALA A 219 1.78 -7.31 -17.31
C ALA A 219 0.68 -7.23 -16.22
N HIS A 220 -0.49 -7.80 -16.56
CA HIS A 220 -1.71 -7.98 -15.78
C HIS A 220 -2.59 -6.74 -15.51
N CYS A 221 -2.49 -5.70 -16.35
CA CYS A 221 -3.31 -4.49 -16.20
C CYS A 221 -4.83 -4.71 -16.39
N THR A 222 -5.31 -5.81 -16.98
CA THR A 222 -6.76 -6.17 -16.99
C THR A 222 -7.37 -6.30 -15.60
N SER A 223 -6.55 -6.60 -14.59
CA SER A 223 -6.98 -6.69 -13.19
C SER A 223 -7.30 -5.34 -12.55
N TYR A 224 -6.84 -4.23 -13.14
CA TYR A 224 -7.03 -2.88 -12.62
C TYR A 224 -8.46 -2.39 -12.92
N LYS A 225 -9.15 -1.91 -11.89
CA LYS A 225 -10.60 -1.67 -11.89
C LYS A 225 -10.93 -0.41 -11.10
N VAL A 226 -12.00 0.28 -11.49
CA VAL A 226 -12.54 1.36 -10.66
C VAL A 226 -13.12 0.78 -9.37
N LEU A 227 -12.77 1.35 -8.22
CA LEU A 227 -13.22 0.90 -6.89
C LEU A 227 -14.33 1.78 -6.30
N ASN A 228 -14.68 2.88 -6.97
CA ASN A 228 -15.69 3.86 -6.61
C ASN A 228 -16.52 4.18 -7.87
N PRO A 229 -17.81 4.57 -7.78
CA PRO A 229 -18.62 4.88 -8.94
C PRO A 229 -18.03 5.98 -9.84
N ARG A 230 -18.00 5.76 -11.16
CA ARG A 230 -17.75 6.79 -12.18
C ARG A 230 -18.89 6.88 -13.17
N ALA A 231 -19.35 8.10 -13.41
CA ALA A 231 -20.28 8.43 -14.47
C ALA A 231 -19.64 8.32 -15.86
N VAL A 232 -20.39 7.78 -16.84
CA VAL A 232 -20.12 7.85 -18.28
C VAL A 232 -21.46 8.06 -18.99
N GLY A 233 -21.77 9.29 -19.42
CA GLY A 233 -23.10 9.61 -19.95
C GLY A 233 -24.17 9.46 -18.86
N ASP A 234 -25.16 8.58 -19.05
CA ASP A 234 -26.13 8.18 -18.01
C ASP A 234 -25.65 7.01 -17.12
N GLN A 235 -24.66 6.22 -17.59
CA GLN A 235 -24.18 5.00 -16.93
C GLN A 235 -23.35 5.28 -15.67
N GLU A 236 -23.36 4.31 -14.74
CA GLU A 236 -22.57 4.32 -13.50
C GLU A 236 -21.66 3.07 -13.46
N ILE A 237 -20.34 3.29 -13.47
CA ILE A 237 -19.32 2.26 -13.69
C ILE A 237 -18.54 1.98 -12.40
N VAL A 238 -18.50 0.72 -11.97
CA VAL A 238 -17.76 0.28 -10.77
C VAL A 238 -17.30 -1.19 -10.90
N TYR A 239 -16.20 -1.56 -10.22
CA TYR A 239 -15.59 -2.89 -10.17
C TYR A 239 -15.23 -3.57 -11.53
N ARG A 240 -15.15 -2.79 -12.61
CA ARG A 240 -14.63 -3.18 -13.94
C ARG A 240 -13.51 -2.22 -14.42
N PRO A 241 -12.71 -2.56 -15.44
CA PRO A 241 -11.79 -1.63 -16.08
C PRO A 241 -12.53 -0.40 -16.63
N PHE A 242 -11.86 0.76 -16.62
CA PHE A 242 -12.42 2.02 -17.12
C PHE A 242 -11.84 2.33 -18.51
N ILE A 243 -12.56 1.88 -19.53
CA ILE A 243 -12.15 1.94 -20.94
C ILE A 243 -13.42 2.26 -21.74
N ILE A 244 -13.48 3.45 -22.31
CA ILE A 244 -14.62 4.00 -23.04
C ILE A 244 -14.21 4.15 -24.50
N GLY A 245 -14.99 3.56 -25.42
CA GLY A 245 -14.63 3.45 -26.83
C GLY A 245 -13.73 2.25 -27.14
N GLY A 246 -12.93 2.40 -28.20
CA GLY A 246 -12.22 1.32 -28.89
C GLY A 246 -12.81 1.07 -30.29
N PRO A 247 -12.31 0.05 -31.00
CA PRO A 247 -12.68 -0.19 -32.38
C PRO A 247 -14.10 -0.78 -32.46
N SER A 248 -14.85 -0.32 -33.46
CA SER A 248 -16.27 -0.64 -33.68
C SER A 248 -16.52 -2.02 -34.29
N SER A 249 -15.48 -2.66 -34.84
CA SER A 249 -15.54 -4.03 -35.38
C SER A 249 -14.26 -4.82 -35.09
N ASN A 250 -14.28 -6.13 -35.35
CA ASN A 250 -13.11 -6.99 -35.17
C ASN A 250 -12.07 -6.81 -36.29
N ASP A 251 -12.51 -6.43 -37.49
CA ASP A 251 -11.66 -6.28 -38.67
C ASP A 251 -10.93 -4.92 -38.72
N GLN A 252 -11.28 -3.99 -37.82
CA GLN A 252 -10.64 -2.67 -37.70
C GLN A 252 -9.25 -2.75 -37.05
N SER A 253 -8.35 -1.94 -37.60
CA SER A 253 -6.94 -1.81 -37.23
C SER A 253 -6.75 -1.08 -35.90
N ILE A 254 -5.55 -1.19 -35.32
CA ILE A 254 -5.19 -0.51 -34.06
C ILE A 254 -5.30 1.03 -34.17
N SER A 255 -5.12 1.59 -35.37
CA SER A 255 -5.36 3.00 -35.70
C SER A 255 -6.80 3.46 -35.45
N ASP A 256 -7.77 2.56 -35.61
CA ASP A 256 -9.19 2.91 -35.64
C ASP A 256 -9.81 2.78 -34.23
N ALA A 257 -8.98 2.45 -33.24
CA ALA A 257 -9.36 2.25 -31.85
C ALA A 257 -9.23 3.56 -31.05
N ILE A 258 -10.21 4.45 -31.21
CA ILE A 258 -10.25 5.74 -30.50
C ILE A 258 -10.89 5.57 -29.11
N TYR A 259 -10.22 6.08 -28.08
CA TYR A 259 -10.64 6.00 -26.68
C TYR A 259 -10.88 7.39 -26.08
N ARG A 260 -11.88 7.49 -25.19
CA ARG A 260 -12.14 8.71 -24.40
C ARG A 260 -11.00 8.95 -23.40
N GLY A 261 -10.61 10.20 -23.19
CA GLY A 261 -9.40 10.59 -22.44
C GLY A 261 -9.34 10.15 -20.97
N ASP A 262 -10.48 9.84 -20.35
CA ASP A 262 -10.61 9.29 -19.00
C ASP A 262 -10.30 7.78 -18.92
N SER A 263 -10.20 7.09 -20.06
CA SER A 263 -9.87 5.67 -20.16
C SER A 263 -8.43 5.35 -19.72
N TYR A 264 -8.24 4.20 -19.09
CA TYR A 264 -6.93 3.71 -18.65
C TYR A 264 -6.05 3.24 -19.82
N ILE A 265 -4.96 3.96 -20.10
CA ILE A 265 -4.09 3.79 -21.28
C ILE A 265 -3.63 2.33 -21.44
N CYS A 266 -3.13 1.70 -20.36
CA CYS A 266 -2.68 0.30 -20.41
C CYS A 266 -3.81 -0.70 -20.66
N GLY A 267 -5.02 -0.42 -20.19
CA GLY A 267 -6.19 -1.25 -20.46
C GLY A 267 -6.64 -1.12 -21.91
N SER A 268 -6.73 0.12 -22.40
CA SER A 268 -7.05 0.44 -23.80
C SER A 268 -6.05 -0.16 -24.79
N ALA A 269 -4.76 -0.20 -24.46
CA ALA A 269 -3.73 -0.80 -25.31
C ALA A 269 -3.91 -2.33 -25.45
N ILE A 270 -4.24 -3.02 -24.35
CA ILE A 270 -4.59 -4.45 -24.36
C ILE A 270 -5.89 -4.67 -25.16
N HIS A 271 -6.91 -3.83 -24.94
CA HIS A 271 -8.20 -3.91 -25.65
C HIS A 271 -8.05 -3.72 -27.18
N ALA A 272 -7.23 -2.76 -27.61
CA ALA A 272 -6.88 -2.57 -29.02
C ALA A 272 -6.18 -3.81 -29.62
N GLY A 273 -5.31 -4.44 -28.82
CA GLY A 273 -4.47 -5.58 -29.23
C GLY A 273 -3.01 -5.23 -29.47
N LEU A 274 -2.52 -4.13 -28.88
CA LEU A 274 -1.14 -3.66 -29.04
C LEU A 274 -0.12 -4.58 -28.35
N PHE A 275 -0.51 -5.24 -27.26
CA PHE A 275 0.27 -6.28 -26.56
C PHE A 275 -0.62 -7.18 -25.69
N SER A 276 -0.08 -8.33 -25.27
CA SER A 276 -0.79 -9.29 -24.42
C SER A 276 -0.93 -8.79 -22.97
N ASN A 277 -1.96 -9.26 -22.26
CA ASN A 277 -2.10 -8.99 -20.83
C ASN A 277 -1.02 -9.70 -19.99
N GLU A 278 -0.48 -10.80 -20.50
CA GLU A 278 0.42 -11.72 -19.80
C GLU A 278 1.87 -11.23 -19.82
N GLU A 279 2.28 -10.53 -20.87
CA GLU A 279 3.64 -10.01 -21.04
C GLU A 279 3.72 -8.50 -20.75
N GLY A 280 2.61 -7.77 -20.90
CA GLY A 280 2.63 -6.32 -20.99
C GLY A 280 3.33 -5.86 -22.28
N GLY A 281 3.75 -4.60 -22.33
CA GLY A 281 4.40 -4.06 -23.53
C GLY A 281 4.54 -2.56 -23.53
N CYS A 282 4.74 -2.00 -24.72
CA CYS A 282 4.97 -0.58 -24.95
C CYS A 282 4.30 -0.10 -26.24
N GLY A 283 4.14 1.21 -26.35
CA GLY A 283 3.53 1.85 -27.51
C GLY A 283 3.76 3.36 -27.50
N ILE A 284 3.10 4.05 -28.43
CA ILE A 284 2.92 5.49 -28.43
C ILE A 284 1.43 5.73 -28.39
N VAL A 285 1.01 6.56 -27.44
CA VAL A 285 -0.35 7.08 -27.36
C VAL A 285 -0.34 8.51 -27.87
N LYS A 286 -1.29 8.86 -28.74
CA LYS A 286 -1.41 10.19 -29.34
C LYS A 286 -2.82 10.73 -29.08
N LEU A 287 -2.91 12.00 -28.69
CA LEU A 287 -4.18 12.71 -28.55
C LEU A 287 -4.71 13.14 -29.91
N VAL A 288 -6.02 13.03 -30.11
CA VAL A 288 -6.73 13.32 -31.38
C VAL A 288 -7.81 14.41 -31.26
N GLY A 289 -7.94 15.04 -30.09
CA GLY A 289 -8.95 16.09 -29.85
C GLY A 289 -10.32 15.55 -29.48
N GLU A 290 -11.36 16.27 -29.90
CA GLU A 290 -12.76 15.95 -29.65
C GLU A 290 -13.23 14.79 -30.54
N HIS A 291 -13.98 13.85 -29.97
CA HIS A 291 -14.59 12.73 -30.68
C HIS A 291 -15.99 12.45 -30.12
N HIS A 292 -16.83 11.78 -30.90
CA HIS A 292 -18.21 11.43 -30.56
C HIS A 292 -18.49 9.94 -30.84
N ASP A 293 -19.62 9.40 -30.38
CA ASP A 293 -20.07 8.02 -30.66
C ASP A 293 -19.02 6.93 -30.36
N TYR A 294 -18.49 6.94 -29.14
CA TYR A 294 -17.54 5.92 -28.67
C TYR A 294 -18.24 4.56 -28.57
N VAL A 295 -17.84 3.60 -29.41
CA VAL A 295 -18.47 2.28 -29.51
C VAL A 295 -18.00 1.34 -28.39
N ALA A 296 -18.95 0.60 -27.79
CA ALA A 296 -18.65 -0.49 -26.87
C ALA A 296 -18.27 -1.78 -27.63
N SER A 297 -17.16 -2.43 -27.26
CA SER A 297 -16.77 -3.73 -27.79
C SER A 297 -16.11 -4.64 -26.74
N ASP A 298 -16.05 -5.94 -27.05
CA ASP A 298 -15.44 -6.98 -26.21
C ASP A 298 -14.20 -7.54 -26.93
N ARG A 299 -13.00 -7.02 -26.61
CA ARG A 299 -11.73 -7.46 -27.22
C ARG A 299 -10.68 -7.81 -26.16
N ASN A 300 -9.91 -8.87 -26.42
CA ASN A 300 -8.76 -9.31 -25.61
C ASN A 300 -9.04 -9.48 -24.09
N GLY A 301 -10.22 -9.98 -23.74
CA GLY A 301 -10.64 -10.20 -22.35
C GLY A 301 -11.10 -8.94 -21.61
N ILE A 302 -11.27 -7.82 -22.34
CA ILE A 302 -11.77 -6.55 -21.82
C ILE A 302 -13.10 -6.22 -22.52
N SER A 303 -14.11 -5.87 -21.73
CA SER A 303 -15.32 -5.19 -22.20
C SER A 303 -15.15 -3.69 -22.05
N SER A 304 -15.19 -2.93 -23.15
CA SER A 304 -15.23 -1.46 -23.10
C SER A 304 -16.65 -0.94 -22.79
N ILE A 305 -16.80 0.37 -22.77
CA ILE A 305 -18.01 1.12 -22.40
C ILE A 305 -18.36 2.04 -23.56
N GLY A 306 -19.64 2.12 -23.91
CA GLY A 306 -20.12 3.01 -24.96
C GLY A 306 -20.46 4.39 -24.42
N PHE A 307 -20.24 5.42 -25.22
CA PHE A 307 -20.66 6.79 -24.93
C PHE A 307 -21.13 7.47 -26.22
N ASP A 308 -22.44 7.67 -26.35
CA ASP A 308 -23.18 8.10 -27.54
C ASP A 308 -23.24 9.63 -27.69
N SER A 309 -22.17 10.32 -27.29
CA SER A 309 -22.07 11.78 -27.38
C SER A 309 -20.60 12.23 -27.42
N TYR A 310 -20.38 13.54 -27.56
CA TYR A 310 -19.07 14.15 -27.77
C TYR A 310 -18.28 14.40 -26.48
N PHE A 311 -16.95 14.28 -26.56
CA PHE A 311 -16.03 14.57 -25.45
C PHE A 311 -14.69 15.15 -25.95
N PRO A 312 -14.14 16.21 -25.32
CA PRO A 312 -13.13 17.09 -25.93
C PRO A 312 -11.69 16.56 -25.94
N LEU A 313 -11.43 15.40 -25.31
CA LEU A 313 -10.08 14.81 -25.23
C LEU A 313 -10.19 13.30 -25.48
N SER A 314 -9.62 12.86 -26.61
CA SER A 314 -9.58 11.46 -27.04
C SER A 314 -8.17 11.05 -27.42
N TYR A 315 -7.87 9.76 -27.45
CA TYR A 315 -6.58 9.24 -27.90
C TYR A 315 -6.67 7.98 -28.76
N GLU A 316 -5.66 7.81 -29.61
CA GLU A 316 -5.40 6.66 -30.47
C GLU A 316 -4.03 6.02 -30.12
N PHE A 317 -3.77 4.83 -30.65
CA PHE A 317 -2.45 4.19 -30.60
C PHE A 317 -1.81 4.16 -31.98
N VAL A 318 -0.55 4.58 -32.07
CA VAL A 318 0.21 4.51 -33.33
C VAL A 318 0.53 3.03 -33.65
N PRO A 319 0.22 2.51 -34.86
CA PRO A 319 0.47 1.12 -35.23
C PRO A 319 1.95 0.83 -35.54
N ASP A 320 2.28 -0.45 -35.72
CA ASP A 320 3.57 -0.97 -36.23
C ASP A 320 4.85 -0.54 -35.48
N ILE A 321 4.72 -0.11 -34.23
CA ILE A 321 5.83 0.31 -33.36
C ILE A 321 6.73 -0.89 -33.03
N LYS A 322 7.98 -0.85 -33.50
CA LYS A 322 9.02 -1.84 -33.17
C LYS A 322 9.67 -1.56 -31.80
N CYS A 323 8.88 -1.57 -30.75
CA CYS A 323 9.36 -1.45 -29.37
C CYS A 323 9.55 -2.84 -28.74
N SER A 324 10.72 -3.10 -28.15
CA SER A 324 11.14 -4.41 -27.64
C SER A 324 11.28 -4.41 -26.10
N ALA A 325 10.38 -3.72 -25.40
CA ALA A 325 10.44 -3.55 -23.96
C ALA A 325 9.76 -4.70 -23.18
N THR A 326 10.43 -5.86 -23.11
CA THR A 326 9.96 -7.04 -22.37
C THR A 326 9.95 -6.82 -20.85
N ASP A 327 8.92 -7.28 -20.14
CA ASP A 327 8.79 -7.09 -18.69
C ASP A 327 9.84 -7.90 -17.90
N MET A 328 10.97 -7.24 -17.59
CA MET A 328 12.11 -7.85 -16.90
C MET A 328 11.83 -8.17 -15.42
N ARG A 329 10.68 -7.76 -14.88
CA ARG A 329 10.22 -8.07 -13.52
C ARG A 329 10.27 -9.55 -13.19
N TRP A 330 9.86 -10.42 -14.11
CA TRP A 330 9.88 -11.86 -13.90
C TRP A 330 11.31 -12.43 -13.84
N SER A 331 12.22 -11.88 -14.66
CA SER A 331 13.65 -12.22 -14.62
C SER A 331 14.34 -11.74 -13.34
N ILE A 332 14.01 -10.54 -12.88
CA ILE A 332 14.52 -9.96 -11.62
C ILE A 332 13.96 -10.71 -10.40
N LEU A 333 12.69 -11.12 -10.45
CA LEU A 333 12.09 -12.01 -9.44
C LEU A 333 12.78 -13.38 -9.43
N ALA A 334 13.01 -14.00 -10.59
CA ALA A 334 13.71 -15.27 -10.69
C ALA A 334 15.13 -15.19 -10.11
N LEU A 335 15.87 -14.12 -10.41
CA LEU A 335 17.16 -13.81 -9.77
C LEU A 335 17.03 -13.73 -8.25
N GLY A 336 16.06 -12.95 -7.74
CA GLY A 336 15.79 -12.80 -6.32
C GLY A 336 15.48 -14.13 -5.62
N VAL A 337 14.56 -14.92 -6.16
CA VAL A 337 14.15 -16.22 -5.61
C VAL A 337 15.31 -17.22 -5.62
N VAL A 338 16.06 -17.31 -6.72
CA VAL A 338 17.23 -18.22 -6.83
C VAL A 338 18.30 -17.85 -5.81
N PHE A 339 18.71 -16.58 -5.74
CA PHE A 339 19.73 -16.14 -4.79
C PHE A 339 19.25 -16.33 -3.34
N THR A 340 18.11 -15.75 -2.95
CA THR A 340 17.61 -15.89 -1.57
C THR A 340 17.46 -17.36 -1.13
N SER A 341 17.07 -18.26 -2.06
CA SER A 341 17.00 -19.71 -1.80
C SER A 341 18.36 -20.37 -1.63
N ILE A 342 19.37 -20.00 -2.43
CA ILE A 342 20.76 -20.49 -2.27
C ILE A 342 21.31 -20.02 -0.92
N LEU A 343 21.23 -18.72 -0.61
CA LEU A 343 21.65 -18.19 0.69
C LEU A 343 20.92 -18.88 1.84
N SER A 344 19.63 -19.16 1.69
CA SER A 344 18.85 -19.92 2.66
C SER A 344 19.43 -21.32 2.88
N LEU A 345 19.62 -22.11 1.82
CA LEU A 345 20.09 -23.49 1.94
C LEU A 345 21.46 -23.59 2.62
N PHE A 346 22.38 -22.66 2.33
CA PHE A 346 23.76 -22.70 2.84
C PHE A 346 24.00 -21.92 4.15
N THR A 347 22.97 -21.37 4.80
CA THR A 347 23.13 -20.50 5.99
C THR A 347 22.41 -21.01 7.25
N SER A 348 23.16 -21.44 8.25
CA SER A 348 22.64 -21.79 9.60
C SER A 348 22.49 -20.60 10.56
N SER A 349 23.05 -19.43 10.24
CA SER A 349 22.96 -18.22 11.07
C SER A 349 21.64 -17.47 10.85
N PRO A 350 20.80 -17.26 11.89
CA PRO A 350 19.53 -16.55 11.75
C PRO A 350 19.67 -15.13 11.18
N ALA A 351 20.73 -14.40 11.53
CA ALA A 351 20.93 -13.03 11.07
C ALA A 351 21.39 -12.96 9.60
N LEU A 352 22.32 -13.83 9.20
CA LEU A 352 22.80 -13.91 7.81
C LEU A 352 21.75 -14.50 6.87
N PHE A 353 20.78 -15.27 7.39
CA PHE A 353 19.57 -15.60 6.65
C PHE A 353 18.61 -14.40 6.56
N PHE A 354 18.24 -13.80 7.71
CA PHE A 354 17.13 -12.86 7.75
C PHE A 354 17.44 -11.54 7.05
N PHE A 355 18.53 -10.86 7.42
CA PHE A 355 18.76 -9.49 6.95
C PHE A 355 19.04 -9.41 5.43
N PRO A 356 19.91 -10.23 4.81
CA PRO A 356 20.15 -10.14 3.38
C PRO A 356 18.94 -10.59 2.54
N ASN A 357 18.16 -11.57 3.01
CA ASN A 357 16.90 -11.93 2.34
C ASN A 357 15.86 -10.80 2.47
N PHE A 358 15.72 -10.17 3.65
CA PHE A 358 14.86 -9.00 3.83
C PHE A 358 15.25 -7.86 2.88
N VAL A 359 16.55 -7.52 2.81
CA VAL A 359 17.07 -6.47 1.91
C VAL A 359 16.82 -6.83 0.44
N GLY A 360 17.19 -8.05 0.02
CA GLY A 360 17.02 -8.49 -1.37
C GLY A 360 15.56 -8.51 -1.83
N ILE A 361 14.65 -9.01 -0.98
CA ILE A 361 13.21 -9.01 -1.26
C ILE A 361 12.68 -7.57 -1.28
N PHE A 362 13.03 -6.73 -0.30
CA PHE A 362 12.57 -5.33 -0.24
C PHE A 362 12.95 -4.51 -1.48
N TRP A 363 14.22 -4.59 -1.90
CA TRP A 363 14.69 -3.90 -3.10
C TRP A 363 14.11 -4.51 -4.39
N THR A 364 13.93 -5.83 -4.46
CA THR A 364 13.23 -6.48 -5.58
C THR A 364 11.77 -6.02 -5.66
N THR A 365 11.08 -5.90 -4.53
CA THR A 365 9.69 -5.44 -4.51
C THR A 365 9.59 -3.97 -4.91
N GLY A 366 10.26 -3.07 -4.19
CA GLY A 366 10.14 -1.62 -4.38
C GLY A 366 10.71 -1.08 -5.70
N MET A 367 11.68 -1.76 -6.32
CA MET A 367 12.20 -1.37 -7.63
C MET A 367 11.57 -2.12 -8.80
N SER A 368 10.97 -3.29 -8.61
CA SER A 368 10.63 -4.19 -9.73
C SER A 368 9.27 -4.88 -9.62
N THR A 369 8.97 -5.64 -8.56
CA THR A 369 7.74 -6.48 -8.56
C THR A 369 6.47 -5.75 -8.15
N ASP A 370 6.57 -4.71 -7.32
CA ASP A 370 5.47 -3.80 -6.98
C ASP A 370 6.05 -2.41 -6.64
N PRO A 371 6.53 -1.66 -7.65
CA PRO A 371 7.12 -0.35 -7.42
C PRO A 371 6.03 0.74 -7.22
N PRO A 372 6.33 1.80 -6.45
CA PRO A 372 5.61 3.07 -6.50
C PRO A 372 5.39 3.59 -7.94
N ASN A 373 4.37 4.44 -8.14
CA ASN A 373 4.00 4.99 -9.46
C ASN A 373 4.98 6.07 -9.99
N ILE A 374 6.28 5.93 -9.73
CA ILE A 374 7.30 6.95 -10.03
C ILE A 374 8.02 6.60 -11.33
N ARG A 375 7.91 7.48 -12.32
CA ARG A 375 8.40 7.28 -13.70
C ARG A 375 9.93 7.26 -13.80
N VAL A 376 10.60 8.17 -13.09
CA VAL A 376 12.05 8.38 -13.18
C VAL A 376 12.78 7.45 -12.22
N VAL A 377 13.67 6.60 -12.73
CA VAL A 377 14.37 5.58 -11.92
C VAL A 377 15.19 6.18 -10.77
N ALA A 378 15.76 7.37 -10.94
CA ALA A 378 16.46 8.08 -9.86
C ALA A 378 15.51 8.54 -8.73
N ALA A 379 14.32 9.04 -9.08
CA ALA A 379 13.29 9.42 -8.10
C ALA A 379 12.69 8.19 -7.41
N LEU A 380 12.48 7.10 -8.14
CA LEU A 380 12.07 5.80 -7.59
C LEU A 380 13.11 5.28 -6.59
N PHE A 381 14.39 5.29 -6.95
CA PHE A 381 15.49 4.89 -6.05
C PHE A 381 15.56 5.78 -4.80
N SER A 382 15.34 7.09 -4.95
CA SER A 382 15.26 8.03 -3.82
C SER A 382 14.09 7.68 -2.87
N ASN A 383 12.88 7.45 -3.42
CA ASN A 383 11.69 7.07 -2.66
C ASN A 383 11.90 5.76 -1.87
N ILE A 384 12.43 4.72 -2.53
CA ILE A 384 12.73 3.43 -1.90
C ILE A 384 13.86 3.57 -0.86
N SER A 385 14.87 4.40 -1.10
CA SER A 385 15.93 4.70 -0.12
C SER A 385 15.38 5.34 1.15
N GLY A 386 14.47 6.32 1.02
CA GLY A 386 13.80 6.95 2.16
C GLY A 386 12.97 5.97 2.99
N LYS A 387 12.26 5.04 2.34
CA LYS A 387 11.51 3.96 3.00
C LYS A 387 12.42 2.89 3.65
N PHE A 388 13.59 2.63 3.07
CA PHE A 388 14.46 1.52 3.45
C PHE A 388 15.07 1.65 4.86
N LEU A 389 15.53 2.84 5.27
CA LEU A 389 16.18 3.00 6.58
C LEU A 389 15.22 2.72 7.77
N PRO A 390 14.00 3.30 7.82
CA PRO A 390 13.01 2.91 8.83
C PRO A 390 12.57 1.44 8.70
N ALA A 391 12.44 0.92 7.48
CA ALA A 391 12.12 -0.50 7.26
C ALA A 391 13.18 -1.44 7.86
N MET A 392 14.47 -1.08 7.79
CA MET A 392 15.56 -1.85 8.39
C MET A 392 15.57 -1.78 9.93
N PHE A 393 15.18 -0.65 10.53
CA PHE A 393 14.96 -0.59 11.99
C PHE A 393 13.81 -1.51 12.41
N VAL A 394 12.68 -1.48 11.70
CA VAL A 394 11.55 -2.39 11.97
C VAL A 394 11.94 -3.85 11.70
N ALA A 395 12.76 -4.13 10.68
CA ALA A 395 13.30 -5.47 10.43
C ALA A 395 14.14 -5.99 11.61
N TRP A 396 14.93 -5.14 12.28
CA TRP A 396 15.62 -5.50 13.52
C TRP A 396 14.66 -5.81 14.68
N VAL A 397 13.56 -5.05 14.83
CA VAL A 397 12.51 -5.34 15.81
C VAL A 397 11.80 -6.67 15.49
N ILE A 398 11.49 -6.92 14.22
CA ILE A 398 10.95 -8.20 13.73
C ILE A 398 11.90 -9.34 14.07
N PHE A 399 13.19 -9.15 13.81
CA PHE A 399 14.23 -10.15 14.07
C PHE A 399 14.33 -10.52 15.55
N ASP A 400 14.62 -9.55 16.41
CA ASP A 400 14.99 -9.81 17.80
C ASP A 400 13.79 -9.86 18.76
N LYS A 401 12.76 -9.01 18.54
CA LYS A 401 11.64 -8.84 19.47
C LYS A 401 10.38 -9.60 19.05
N MET A 402 10.04 -9.61 17.76
CA MET A 402 8.88 -10.37 17.26
C MET A 402 9.17 -11.87 17.04
N GLY A 403 10.45 -12.26 17.08
CA GLY A 403 10.84 -13.65 17.36
C GLY A 403 11.36 -14.46 16.19
N VAL A 404 11.69 -13.86 15.05
CA VAL A 404 12.35 -14.56 13.94
C VAL A 404 13.68 -15.19 14.40
N ARG A 405 14.48 -14.45 15.20
CA ARG A 405 15.73 -14.94 15.82
C ARG A 405 15.53 -16.22 16.67
N ARG A 406 14.38 -16.37 17.34
CA ARG A 406 14.00 -17.57 18.09
C ARG A 406 13.56 -18.69 17.15
N THR A 407 12.70 -18.36 16.20
CA THR A 407 12.07 -19.31 15.27
C THR A 407 13.10 -20.00 14.36
N LEU A 408 14.11 -19.27 13.91
CA LEU A 408 15.24 -19.78 13.12
C LEU A 408 16.43 -20.28 13.98
N GLY A 409 16.39 -20.06 15.30
CA GLY A 409 17.50 -20.36 16.20
C GLY A 409 17.84 -21.85 16.23
N LYS A 410 19.09 -22.18 15.87
CA LYS A 410 19.61 -23.57 15.78
C LYS A 410 18.81 -24.50 14.84
N LEU A 411 18.11 -23.95 13.86
CA LEU A 411 17.31 -24.71 12.89
C LEU A 411 18.20 -25.37 11.82
N THR A 412 18.41 -26.69 11.91
CA THR A 412 19.19 -27.45 10.91
C THR A 412 18.38 -27.88 9.69
N ALA A 413 17.06 -27.73 9.69
CA ALA A 413 16.17 -28.07 8.58
C ALA A 413 16.23 -27.03 7.43
N GLN A 414 17.28 -27.08 6.58
CA GLN A 414 17.52 -26.02 5.58
C GLN A 414 16.46 -25.98 4.48
N ILE A 415 16.03 -27.13 3.94
CA ILE A 415 15.03 -27.19 2.88
C ILE A 415 13.66 -26.77 3.45
N GLU A 416 13.32 -27.23 4.66
CA GLU A 416 12.08 -26.79 5.33
C GLU A 416 12.08 -25.28 5.61
N LYS A 417 13.22 -24.69 6.01
CA LYS A 417 13.34 -23.24 6.20
C LYS A 417 13.15 -22.49 4.88
N THR A 418 13.77 -22.95 3.79
CA THR A 418 13.59 -22.35 2.45
C THR A 418 12.12 -22.43 2.01
N VAL A 419 11.51 -23.62 2.04
CA VAL A 419 10.15 -23.81 1.53
C VAL A 419 9.09 -23.19 2.45
N LEU A 420 9.20 -23.37 3.77
CA LEU A 420 8.15 -22.98 4.72
C LEU A 420 8.31 -21.57 5.30
N TRP A 421 9.47 -20.89 5.17
CA TRP A 421 9.63 -19.50 5.60
C TRP A 421 9.86 -18.59 4.41
N LEU A 422 10.87 -18.88 3.58
CA LEU A 422 11.24 -18.00 2.46
C LEU A 422 10.22 -18.04 1.30
N GLY A 423 9.63 -19.20 1.00
CA GLY A 423 8.53 -19.32 0.04
C GLY A 423 7.35 -18.40 0.40
N PRO A 424 6.73 -18.55 1.58
CA PRO A 424 5.70 -17.64 2.08
C PRO A 424 6.12 -16.17 2.16
N CYS A 425 7.40 -15.88 2.43
CA CYS A 425 7.92 -14.50 2.39
C CYS A 425 7.85 -13.90 0.97
N TRP A 426 8.25 -14.64 -0.06
CA TRP A 426 8.04 -14.23 -1.45
C TRP A 426 6.55 -14.14 -1.82
N VAL A 427 5.71 -15.05 -1.33
CA VAL A 427 4.25 -14.98 -1.53
C VAL A 427 3.67 -13.67 -0.99
N GLY A 428 4.03 -13.28 0.24
CA GLY A 428 3.58 -12.02 0.83
C GLY A 428 4.18 -10.77 0.18
N ALA A 429 5.42 -10.84 -0.31
CA ALA A 429 6.06 -9.75 -1.05
C ALA A 429 5.38 -9.49 -2.42
N LEU A 430 4.82 -10.54 -3.00
CA LEU A 430 4.08 -10.54 -4.27
C LEU A 430 2.55 -10.53 -4.06
N ASN A 431 2.06 -9.94 -2.97
CA ASN A 431 0.63 -9.90 -2.60
C ASN A 431 -0.30 -9.46 -3.76
N ASN A 432 0.18 -8.54 -4.61
CA ASN A 432 -0.51 -8.06 -5.81
C ASN A 432 -0.75 -9.14 -6.89
N TYR A 433 0.03 -10.23 -6.91
CA TYR A 433 -0.17 -11.38 -7.79
C TYR A 433 -0.71 -12.61 -7.07
N THR A 434 -0.30 -12.83 -5.82
CA THR A 434 -0.52 -14.10 -5.10
C THR A 434 -1.78 -14.12 -4.27
N LEU A 435 -2.33 -12.97 -3.90
CA LEU A 435 -3.49 -12.82 -3.00
C LEU A 435 -4.59 -11.93 -3.58
N SER A 436 -4.37 -11.28 -4.73
CA SER A 436 -5.35 -10.45 -5.44
C SER A 436 -6.57 -11.21 -5.98
N PHE A 437 -6.51 -12.55 -6.03
CA PHE A 437 -7.68 -13.40 -6.31
C PHE A 437 -8.72 -13.39 -5.18
N ILE A 438 -8.36 -12.96 -3.97
CA ILE A 438 -9.27 -12.87 -2.83
C ILE A 438 -10.18 -11.65 -3.05
N PRO A 439 -11.51 -11.82 -3.12
CA PRO A 439 -12.43 -10.73 -3.46
C PRO A 439 -12.71 -9.81 -2.25
N ILE A 440 -11.67 -9.17 -1.70
CA ILE A 440 -11.76 -8.21 -0.60
C ILE A 440 -10.82 -7.04 -0.90
N GLN A 441 -11.30 -6.03 -1.61
CA GLN A 441 -10.51 -4.82 -1.89
C GLN A 441 -10.46 -3.85 -0.69
N ARG A 442 -11.55 -3.77 0.08
CA ARG A 442 -11.68 -2.92 1.28
C ARG A 442 -12.53 -3.63 2.34
N LEU A 443 -12.16 -3.47 3.62
CA LEU A 443 -12.92 -4.01 4.76
C LEU A 443 -14.01 -3.03 5.22
N ASN A 444 -14.89 -2.63 4.30
CA ASN A 444 -15.96 -1.67 4.52
C ASN A 444 -17.32 -2.34 4.27
N ALA A 445 -18.37 -1.94 4.99
CA ALA A 445 -19.69 -2.53 4.88
C ALA A 445 -20.32 -2.34 3.48
N HIS A 446 -19.96 -1.26 2.76
CA HIS A 446 -20.41 -1.01 1.39
C HIS A 446 -19.73 -1.94 0.38
N ASP A 447 -18.39 -1.94 0.34
CA ASP A 447 -17.60 -2.80 -0.55
C ASP A 447 -17.92 -4.30 -0.33
N LEU A 448 -18.08 -4.74 0.93
CA LEU A 448 -18.47 -6.11 1.28
C LEU A 448 -19.91 -6.47 0.85
N GLN A 449 -20.76 -5.50 0.51
CA GLN A 449 -22.09 -5.74 -0.04
C GLN A 449 -22.10 -5.80 -1.57
N GLN A 450 -21.35 -4.94 -2.24
CA GLN A 450 -21.31 -4.85 -3.70
C GLN A 450 -20.32 -5.85 -4.35
N GLN A 451 -19.18 -6.14 -3.72
CA GLN A 451 -18.17 -7.02 -4.30
C GLN A 451 -18.62 -8.50 -4.22
N PRO A 452 -18.80 -9.20 -5.37
CA PRO A 452 -19.26 -10.58 -5.38
C PRO A 452 -18.25 -11.51 -4.70
N GLY A 453 -18.75 -12.44 -3.87
CA GLY A 453 -17.94 -13.40 -3.12
C GLY A 453 -17.27 -12.85 -1.84
N ALA A 454 -17.23 -11.53 -1.64
CA ALA A 454 -16.45 -10.90 -0.56
C ALA A 454 -16.82 -11.39 0.86
N LYS A 455 -18.13 -11.50 1.16
CA LYS A 455 -18.64 -12.00 2.44
C LYS A 455 -18.20 -13.44 2.73
N ALA A 456 -18.17 -14.29 1.70
CA ALA A 456 -17.77 -15.69 1.82
C ALA A 456 -16.26 -15.82 2.04
N ALA A 457 -15.45 -15.08 1.27
CA ALA A 457 -14.01 -15.02 1.45
C ALA A 457 -13.62 -14.54 2.87
N LEU A 458 -14.29 -13.48 3.35
CA LEU A 458 -14.06 -12.93 4.69
C LEU A 458 -14.41 -13.94 5.80
N ALA A 459 -15.54 -14.65 5.67
CA ALA A 459 -15.94 -15.69 6.63
C ALA A 459 -14.94 -16.86 6.68
N ILE A 460 -14.43 -17.30 5.52
CA ILE A 460 -13.40 -18.35 5.44
C ILE A 460 -12.10 -17.89 6.09
N ILE A 461 -11.65 -16.66 5.81
CA ILE A 461 -10.43 -16.08 6.42
C ILE A 461 -10.57 -15.97 7.94
N ILE A 462 -11.72 -15.51 8.45
CA ILE A 462 -11.98 -15.43 9.89
C ILE A 462 -11.94 -16.82 10.53
N LEU A 463 -12.57 -17.83 9.92
CA LEU A 463 -12.55 -19.21 10.42
C LEU A 463 -11.12 -19.77 10.48
N ILE A 464 -10.32 -19.56 9.43
CA ILE A 464 -8.91 -19.97 9.38
C ILE A 464 -8.10 -19.24 10.48
N LEU A 465 -8.29 -17.93 10.65
CA LEU A 465 -7.61 -17.16 11.69
C LEU A 465 -7.98 -17.62 13.11
N ILE A 466 -9.24 -17.96 13.38
CA ILE A 466 -9.69 -18.53 14.67
C ILE A 466 -8.96 -19.86 14.94
N VAL A 467 -8.86 -20.74 13.95
CA VAL A 467 -8.15 -22.02 14.07
C VAL A 467 -6.65 -21.80 14.32
N ILE A 468 -6.01 -20.88 13.58
CA ILE A 468 -4.60 -20.52 13.76
C ILE A 468 -4.35 -19.97 15.17
N VAL A 469 -5.16 -19.01 15.63
CA VAL A 469 -5.04 -18.40 16.97
C VAL A 469 -5.26 -19.45 18.06
N GLY A 470 -6.22 -20.36 17.90
CA GLY A 470 -6.45 -21.48 18.82
C GLY A 470 -5.23 -22.39 18.96
N PHE A 471 -4.62 -22.80 17.84
CA PHE A 471 -3.40 -23.61 17.86
C PHE A 471 -2.21 -22.85 18.46
N GLN A 472 -1.94 -21.59 18.04
CA GLN A 472 -0.83 -20.81 18.59
C GLN A 472 -1.02 -20.57 20.10
N ALA A 473 -2.24 -20.30 20.57
CA ALA A 473 -2.54 -20.16 22.00
C ALA A 473 -2.21 -21.43 22.80
N TRP A 474 -2.53 -22.61 22.26
CA TRP A 474 -2.16 -23.89 22.86
C TRP A 474 -0.64 -24.10 22.87
N TYR A 475 0.06 -23.88 21.76
CA TYR A 475 1.53 -24.01 21.71
C TYR A 475 2.24 -23.01 22.64
N PHE A 476 1.77 -21.77 22.74
CA PHE A 476 2.30 -20.79 23.70
C PHE A 476 2.01 -21.17 25.16
N ARG A 477 0.93 -21.89 25.43
CA ARG A 477 0.61 -22.42 26.77
C ARG A 477 1.60 -23.51 27.17
N GLU A 478 1.89 -24.47 26.29
CA GLU A 478 2.84 -25.55 26.60
C GLU A 478 4.29 -25.03 26.77
N GLU A 479 4.68 -23.94 26.07
CA GLU A 479 5.95 -23.24 26.35
C GLU A 479 5.91 -22.31 27.59
N GLY A 480 4.79 -22.23 28.32
CA GLY A 480 4.63 -21.32 29.47
C GLY A 480 4.64 -19.82 29.11
N ARG A 481 4.61 -19.46 27.82
CA ARG A 481 4.70 -18.07 27.32
C ARG A 481 3.34 -17.38 27.14
N PHE A 482 2.22 -18.13 27.13
CA PHE A 482 0.88 -17.62 26.84
C PHE A 482 0.51 -16.33 27.59
N LEU A 483 0.75 -16.28 28.91
CA LEU A 483 0.45 -15.10 29.74
C LEU A 483 1.26 -13.84 29.39
N LYS A 484 2.39 -13.96 28.68
CA LYS A 484 3.13 -12.80 28.15
C LYS A 484 2.49 -12.29 26.86
N TYR A 485 2.12 -13.19 25.95
CA TYR A 485 1.53 -12.81 24.66
C TYR A 485 0.09 -12.31 24.81
N ILE A 486 -0.74 -12.90 25.66
CA ILE A 486 -2.11 -12.40 25.87
C ILE A 486 -2.13 -11.00 26.49
N LYS A 487 -1.13 -10.62 27.29
CA LYS A 487 -0.94 -9.24 27.76
C LYS A 487 -0.53 -8.27 26.63
N LEU A 488 0.35 -8.71 25.73
CA LEU A 488 0.73 -7.93 24.54
C LEU A 488 -0.47 -7.72 23.60
N TYR A 489 -1.25 -8.77 23.34
CA TYR A 489 -2.46 -8.68 22.51
C TYR A 489 -3.57 -7.88 23.19
N ALA A 490 -3.73 -7.95 24.51
CA ALA A 490 -4.63 -7.06 25.24
C ALA A 490 -4.22 -5.58 25.14
N LEU A 491 -2.91 -5.28 25.14
CA LEU A 491 -2.41 -3.93 24.87
C LEU A 491 -2.72 -3.49 23.42
N PHE A 492 -2.44 -4.33 22.42
CA PHE A 492 -2.78 -4.02 21.02
C PHE A 492 -4.29 -3.79 20.81
N ILE A 493 -5.14 -4.63 21.40
CA ILE A 493 -6.60 -4.46 21.37
C ILE A 493 -7.00 -3.17 22.08
N GLY A 494 -6.40 -2.84 23.24
CA GLY A 494 -6.61 -1.58 23.94
C GLY A 494 -6.26 -0.36 23.10
N SER A 495 -5.10 -0.37 22.42
CA SER A 495 -4.70 0.70 21.49
C SER A 495 -5.66 0.82 20.30
N ILE A 496 -6.11 -0.30 19.72
CA ILE A 496 -7.11 -0.34 18.65
C ILE A 496 -8.45 0.24 19.12
N VAL A 497 -8.91 -0.10 20.31
CA VAL A 497 -10.15 0.46 20.89
C VAL A 497 -10.01 1.95 21.15
N ILE A 498 -8.88 2.43 21.68
CA ILE A 498 -8.60 3.87 21.83
C ILE A 498 -8.65 4.56 20.46
N PHE A 499 -7.99 4.00 19.44
CA PHE A 499 -7.99 4.55 18.08
C PHE A 499 -9.38 4.58 17.42
N LEU A 500 -10.26 3.63 17.73
CA LEU A 500 -11.66 3.63 17.27
C LEU A 500 -12.56 4.63 18.03
N LEU A 501 -12.08 5.23 19.12
CA LEU A 501 -12.82 6.21 19.94
C LEU A 501 -12.36 7.65 19.74
N ILE A 502 -11.35 7.92 18.88
CA ILE A 502 -10.91 9.28 18.58
C ILE A 502 -11.84 9.90 17.53
N PRO A 503 -12.57 11.00 17.83
CA PRO A 503 -13.47 11.62 16.87
C PRO A 503 -12.71 12.23 15.68
N GLY A 504 -13.33 12.20 14.49
CA GLY A 504 -12.77 12.75 13.25
C GLY A 504 -11.72 11.87 12.55
N LEU A 505 -11.23 10.81 13.22
CA LEU A 505 -10.30 9.83 12.66
C LEU A 505 -10.94 8.45 12.55
N ASN A 506 -10.44 7.66 11.61
CA ASN A 506 -10.89 6.31 11.32
C ASN A 506 -9.68 5.37 11.27
N LEU A 507 -9.86 4.15 11.75
CA LEU A 507 -8.80 3.14 11.77
C LEU A 507 -8.62 2.45 10.41
N ARG A 508 -7.43 2.54 9.81
CA ARG A 508 -7.07 1.82 8.58
C ARG A 508 -5.90 0.87 8.83
N LEU A 509 -6.22 -0.40 9.01
CA LEU A 509 -5.21 -1.46 9.19
C LEU A 509 -4.70 -1.98 7.84
N HIS A 510 -3.74 -1.25 7.25
CA HIS A 510 -2.94 -1.73 6.13
C HIS A 510 -2.30 -3.10 6.44
N HIS A 511 -2.04 -3.91 5.41
CA HIS A 511 -1.47 -5.26 5.55
C HIS A 511 -0.11 -5.27 6.25
N TYR A 512 0.70 -4.21 6.11
CA TYR A 512 1.95 -4.06 6.85
C TYR A 512 1.71 -3.88 8.37
N ILE A 513 0.63 -3.21 8.78
CA ILE A 513 0.25 -3.02 10.19
C ILE A 513 -0.27 -4.35 10.75
N LEU A 514 -1.12 -5.05 9.98
CA LEU A 514 -1.61 -6.39 10.33
C LEU A 514 -0.45 -7.38 10.51
N ALA A 515 0.57 -7.30 9.64
CA ALA A 515 1.80 -8.07 9.79
C ALA A 515 2.50 -7.81 11.14
N LEU A 516 2.75 -6.55 11.50
CA LEU A 516 3.42 -6.19 12.76
C LEU A 516 2.61 -6.60 14.01
N LEU A 517 1.27 -6.56 13.94
CA LEU A 517 0.39 -7.02 15.01
C LEU A 517 0.42 -8.56 15.17
N LEU A 518 0.44 -9.32 14.07
CA LEU A 518 0.36 -10.77 14.09
C LEU A 518 1.73 -11.48 14.27
N LEU A 519 2.84 -10.85 13.83
CA LEU A 519 4.18 -11.43 13.86
C LEU A 519 4.62 -11.96 15.25
N PRO A 520 4.41 -11.26 16.38
CA PRO A 520 4.76 -11.80 17.72
C PRO A 520 4.13 -13.16 18.02
N GLY A 521 2.91 -13.40 17.53
CA GLY A 521 2.18 -14.66 17.63
C GLY A 521 2.77 -15.82 16.82
N THR A 522 3.75 -15.56 15.95
CA THR A 522 4.47 -16.58 15.16
C THR A 522 5.80 -17.02 15.78
N SER A 523 6.18 -16.49 16.95
CA SER A 523 7.49 -16.69 17.60
C SER A 523 7.74 -18.10 18.19
N LEU A 524 7.10 -19.14 17.67
CA LEU A 524 7.19 -20.54 18.07
C LEU A 524 7.93 -21.33 16.98
N GLN A 525 8.90 -22.19 17.33
CA GLN A 525 9.62 -22.99 16.33
C GLN A 525 8.79 -24.23 15.95
N THR A 526 7.71 -23.99 15.19
CA THR A 526 6.83 -25.00 14.58
C THR A 526 6.73 -24.77 13.07
N ARG A 527 6.35 -25.80 12.30
CA ARG A 527 6.21 -25.70 10.83
C ARG A 527 5.14 -24.69 10.40
N PRO A 528 3.92 -24.66 10.97
CA PRO A 528 2.94 -23.62 10.66
C PRO A 528 3.45 -22.21 11.01
N SER A 529 4.14 -22.06 12.15
CA SER A 529 4.69 -20.77 12.55
C SER A 529 5.76 -20.22 11.59
N LEU A 530 6.55 -21.09 10.92
CA LEU A 530 7.42 -20.64 9.81
C LEU A 530 6.61 -20.00 8.67
N ILE A 531 5.50 -20.64 8.26
CA ILE A 531 4.65 -20.20 7.16
C ILE A 531 4.04 -18.83 7.47
N TYR A 532 3.43 -18.70 8.65
CA TYR A 532 2.81 -17.46 9.08
C TYR A 532 3.86 -16.35 9.23
N GLN A 533 5.03 -16.65 9.79
CA GLN A 533 6.10 -15.67 9.96
C GLN A 533 6.67 -15.18 8.63
N GLY A 534 6.93 -16.10 7.69
CA GLY A 534 7.36 -15.76 6.34
C GLY A 534 6.33 -14.86 5.65
N LEU A 535 5.07 -15.31 5.58
CA LEU A 535 3.98 -14.57 4.94
C LEU A 535 3.83 -13.14 5.48
N LEU A 536 3.83 -12.97 6.81
CA LEU A 536 3.69 -11.65 7.42
C LEU A 536 4.92 -10.76 7.19
N VAL A 537 6.15 -11.31 7.17
CA VAL A 537 7.34 -10.53 6.77
C VAL A 537 7.23 -10.08 5.31
N GLY A 538 6.74 -10.96 4.42
CA GLY A 538 6.48 -10.62 3.02
C GLY A 538 5.45 -9.49 2.87
N LEU A 539 4.31 -9.59 3.56
CA LEU A 539 3.25 -8.58 3.55
C LEU A 539 3.74 -7.23 4.11
N PHE A 540 4.58 -7.25 5.14
CA PHE A 540 5.24 -6.05 5.66
C PHE A 540 6.17 -5.42 4.60
N ILE A 541 6.99 -6.23 3.92
CA ILE A 541 7.87 -5.74 2.84
C ILE A 541 7.05 -5.13 1.70
N ASN A 542 6.02 -5.82 1.20
CA ASN A 542 5.17 -5.30 0.12
C ASN A 542 4.55 -3.94 0.49
N GLY A 543 3.88 -3.86 1.64
CA GLY A 543 3.20 -2.63 2.05
C GLY A 543 4.14 -1.43 2.20
N VAL A 544 5.31 -1.62 2.84
CA VAL A 544 6.27 -0.53 3.08
C VAL A 544 7.06 -0.15 1.83
N ALA A 545 7.40 -1.11 0.96
CA ALA A 545 8.08 -0.79 -0.30
C ALA A 545 7.15 -0.03 -1.26
N ARG A 546 5.94 -0.57 -1.50
CA ARG A 546 4.97 -0.02 -2.44
C ARG A 546 4.37 1.31 -1.98
N TRP A 547 3.79 1.33 -0.79
CA TRP A 547 3.06 2.48 -0.27
C TRP A 547 3.95 3.29 0.65
N GLY A 548 4.34 2.70 1.78
CA GLY A 548 5.18 3.35 2.78
C GLY A 548 4.72 3.00 4.20
N PHE A 549 4.93 3.93 5.13
CA PHE A 549 4.41 3.84 6.49
C PHE A 549 3.06 4.57 6.61
N ASP A 550 2.12 4.21 5.75
CA ASP A 550 0.81 4.85 5.64
C ASP A 550 0.06 4.87 6.99
N PRO A 551 -0.48 6.03 7.41
CA PRO A 551 -0.92 6.22 8.78
C PRO A 551 -2.06 5.28 9.18
N VAL A 552 -1.94 4.77 10.42
CA VAL A 552 -2.90 3.85 11.08
C VAL A 552 -4.28 4.50 11.28
N LEU A 553 -4.28 5.83 11.45
CA LEU A 553 -5.46 6.67 11.60
C LEU A 553 -5.53 7.64 10.40
N GLN A 554 -6.67 7.68 9.72
CA GLN A 554 -6.91 8.57 8.58
C GLN A 554 -8.23 9.32 8.78
N THR A 555 -8.32 10.55 8.28
CA THR A 555 -9.57 11.31 8.28
C THR A 555 -10.60 10.64 7.39
N SER A 556 -11.89 10.91 7.61
CA SER A 556 -12.96 10.38 6.76
C SER A 556 -12.77 10.77 5.28
N ALA A 557 -12.21 11.95 5.01
CA ALA A 557 -11.84 12.38 3.66
C ALA A 557 -10.72 11.53 3.04
N ALA A 558 -9.62 11.30 3.79
CA ALA A 558 -8.49 10.50 3.31
C ALA A 558 -8.84 9.00 3.11
N LEU A 559 -9.82 8.47 3.84
CA LEU A 559 -10.38 7.14 3.56
C LEU A 559 -11.23 7.09 2.29
N ARG A 560 -12.04 8.13 2.08
CA ARG A 560 -13.07 8.18 1.05
C ARG A 560 -12.47 8.27 -0.36
N GLY A 561 -11.43 9.09 -0.54
CA GLY A 561 -10.88 9.36 -1.86
C GLY A 561 -11.97 9.91 -2.80
N ASP A 562 -12.07 9.32 -3.99
CA ASP A 562 -13.07 9.61 -5.02
C ASP A 562 -14.41 8.84 -4.83
N ALA A 563 -14.77 8.47 -3.59
CA ALA A 563 -16.08 7.90 -3.26
C ALA A 563 -17.08 9.00 -2.83
N PRO A 564 -18.41 8.80 -3.02
CA PRO A 564 -19.43 9.80 -2.68
C PRO A 564 -19.29 10.41 -1.28
N LEU A 565 -19.37 11.74 -1.24
CA LEU A 565 -19.29 12.56 -0.04
C LEU A 565 -20.51 12.37 0.88
N GLY A 566 -21.67 12.09 0.30
CA GLY A 566 -22.97 12.26 0.95
C GLY A 566 -23.31 13.74 1.14
N SER A 567 -22.92 14.62 0.20
CA SER A 567 -23.26 16.04 0.27
C SER A 567 -24.72 16.30 -0.06
N ALA A 568 -25.20 17.51 0.21
CA ALA A 568 -26.41 18.01 -0.42
C ALA A 568 -26.27 17.96 -1.95
N LEU A 569 -27.39 17.74 -2.64
CA LEU A 569 -27.53 17.77 -4.09
C LEU A 569 -28.51 18.88 -4.48
N PRO A 570 -28.27 19.65 -5.55
CA PRO A 570 -29.23 20.67 -6.01
C PRO A 570 -30.56 20.06 -6.45
N THR A 571 -31.69 20.60 -5.97
CA THR A 571 -33.00 20.34 -6.60
C THR A 571 -33.07 21.15 -7.89
N ILE A 572 -33.02 20.47 -9.03
CA ILE A 572 -33.15 21.11 -10.35
C ILE A 572 -34.63 21.16 -10.74
N LEU A 573 -35.11 22.36 -11.08
CA LEU A 573 -36.47 22.60 -11.55
C LEU A 573 -36.62 22.17 -13.02
N PRO A 574 -37.84 21.86 -13.51
CA PRO A 574 -38.06 21.48 -14.90
C PRO A 574 -37.50 22.55 -15.88
N PRO A 575 -36.60 22.16 -16.80
CA PRO A 575 -35.90 23.14 -17.63
C PRO A 575 -36.79 23.73 -18.73
N VAL A 576 -36.52 24.99 -19.08
CA VAL A 576 -37.16 25.66 -20.21
C VAL A 576 -36.35 25.37 -21.47
N ILE A 577 -36.94 24.66 -22.42
CA ILE A 577 -36.30 24.31 -23.71
C ILE A 577 -36.85 25.21 -24.80
N GLN A 578 -35.97 25.88 -25.54
CA GLN A 578 -36.30 26.62 -26.75
C GLN A 578 -35.66 25.91 -27.94
N MET A 579 -36.46 25.13 -28.66
CA MET A 579 -36.00 24.45 -29.87
C MET A 579 -35.81 25.45 -31.02
N ALA A 580 -34.80 25.20 -31.85
CA ALA A 580 -34.51 25.94 -33.06
C ALA A 580 -35.76 26.09 -33.96
N GLY A 581 -36.15 27.34 -34.23
CA GLY A 581 -37.07 27.66 -35.32
C GLY A 581 -36.35 27.64 -36.67
N SER A 582 -37.10 27.73 -37.78
CA SER A 582 -36.55 27.68 -39.16
C SER A 582 -35.50 28.74 -39.50
N ASN A 583 -35.33 29.75 -38.65
CA ASN A 583 -34.47 30.91 -38.86
C ASN A 583 -33.36 31.04 -37.80
N THR A 584 -33.22 30.08 -36.88
CA THR A 584 -32.27 30.10 -35.75
C THR A 584 -31.51 28.78 -35.70
N GLY A 585 -30.21 28.79 -35.98
CA GLY A 585 -29.40 27.55 -36.10
C GLY A 585 -29.11 26.79 -34.80
N SER A 586 -29.52 27.32 -33.64
CA SER A 586 -29.28 26.73 -32.33
C SER A 586 -30.57 26.55 -31.52
N SER A 587 -30.58 25.50 -30.69
CA SER A 587 -31.56 25.30 -29.63
C SER A 587 -30.92 25.64 -28.29
N ASN A 588 -31.72 26.03 -27.29
CA ASN A 588 -31.24 26.24 -25.93
C ASN A 588 -32.05 25.46 -24.89
N ILE A 589 -31.41 25.19 -23.76
CA ILE A 589 -32.02 24.63 -22.55
C ILE A 589 -31.59 25.47 -21.35
N THR A 590 -32.55 26.04 -20.64
CA THR A 590 -32.31 26.87 -19.45
C THR A 590 -32.75 26.09 -18.22
N PHE A 591 -31.78 25.73 -17.39
CA PHE A 591 -32.00 25.14 -16.08
C PHE A 591 -32.19 26.23 -15.03
N SER A 592 -32.92 25.90 -13.98
CA SER A 592 -32.92 26.66 -12.72
C SER A 592 -32.98 25.68 -11.54
N TRP A 593 -32.61 26.14 -10.34
CA TRP A 593 -32.55 25.30 -9.14
C TRP A 593 -33.17 25.99 -7.93
N GLU A 594 -33.61 25.21 -6.96
CA GLU A 594 -34.13 25.75 -5.70
C GLU A 594 -33.02 26.50 -4.93
N PRO A 595 -33.30 27.70 -4.39
CA PRO A 595 -32.32 28.45 -3.60
C PRO A 595 -32.05 27.74 -2.27
N THR A 596 -30.77 27.52 -1.97
CA THR A 596 -30.37 26.96 -0.67
C THR A 596 -30.31 28.06 0.40
N ASN A 597 -30.71 27.72 1.62
CA ASN A 597 -30.52 28.56 2.81
C ASN A 597 -29.26 28.17 3.61
N ASP A 598 -28.51 27.18 3.14
CA ASP A 598 -27.28 26.71 3.77
C ASP A 598 -26.12 27.66 3.46
N ARG A 599 -25.47 28.16 4.51
CA ARG A 599 -24.34 29.10 4.44
C ARG A 599 -22.98 28.42 4.30
N GLU A 600 -22.93 27.09 4.23
CA GLU A 600 -21.73 26.34 3.83
C GLU A 600 -21.69 26.06 2.31
N ILE A 601 -22.65 26.58 1.54
CA ILE A 601 -22.71 26.46 0.08
C ILE A 601 -22.47 27.82 -0.56
N ASP A 602 -21.31 27.95 -1.21
CA ASP A 602 -20.86 29.18 -1.86
C ASP A 602 -21.31 29.28 -3.32
N GLY A 603 -21.77 28.19 -3.95
CA GLY A 603 -22.14 28.19 -5.37
C GLY A 603 -22.59 26.85 -5.98
N VAL A 604 -22.57 26.78 -7.31
CA VAL A 604 -22.98 25.61 -8.13
C VAL A 604 -21.96 25.32 -9.23
N SER A 605 -21.78 24.04 -9.54
CA SER A 605 -20.96 23.50 -10.62
C SER A 605 -21.78 22.53 -11.46
N ILE A 606 -21.64 22.62 -12.80
CA ILE A 606 -22.46 21.86 -13.76
C ILE A 606 -21.55 21.14 -14.76
N LEU A 607 -21.80 19.84 -14.93
CA LEU A 607 -21.18 19.04 -15.97
C LEU A 607 -22.13 18.88 -17.16
N VAL A 608 -21.57 18.97 -18.37
CA VAL A 608 -22.20 18.49 -19.61
C VAL A 608 -21.27 17.43 -20.19
N ASN A 609 -21.78 16.24 -20.48
CA ASN A 609 -21.00 15.11 -20.99
C ASN A 609 -19.79 14.76 -20.08
N ASP A 610 -20.01 14.80 -18.77
CA ASP A 610 -19.03 14.60 -17.69
C ASP A 610 -17.87 15.62 -17.60
N VAL A 611 -17.86 16.64 -18.48
CA VAL A 611 -16.94 17.81 -18.47
C VAL A 611 -17.55 18.94 -17.65
N GLU A 612 -16.80 19.54 -16.73
CA GLU A 612 -17.25 20.76 -16.04
C GLU A 612 -17.32 21.93 -17.04
N ARG A 613 -18.52 22.40 -17.37
CA ARG A 613 -18.73 23.50 -18.34
C ARG A 613 -19.03 24.83 -17.67
N PHE A 614 -19.62 24.81 -16.48
CA PHE A 614 -20.03 26.00 -15.74
C PHE A 614 -19.74 25.84 -14.24
N ARG A 615 -19.29 26.93 -13.63
CA ARG A 615 -19.23 27.10 -12.18
C ARG A 615 -19.50 28.58 -11.87
N THR A 616 -20.31 28.84 -10.84
CA THR A 616 -20.59 30.18 -10.33
C THR A 616 -20.58 30.19 -8.80
N TYR A 617 -20.40 31.36 -8.20
CA TYR A 617 -20.54 31.61 -6.77
C TYR A 617 -21.68 32.60 -6.52
N PHE A 618 -22.45 32.38 -5.46
CA PHE A 618 -23.67 33.14 -5.16
C PHE A 618 -23.40 34.56 -4.65
N GLU A 619 -22.18 34.85 -4.16
CA GLU A 619 -21.75 36.19 -3.74
C GLU A 619 -21.16 37.03 -4.88
N ASP A 620 -20.57 36.40 -5.91
CA ASP A 620 -19.92 37.07 -7.05
C ASP A 620 -20.90 37.48 -8.17
N SER A 621 -22.15 37.03 -8.10
CA SER A 621 -23.18 37.27 -9.14
C SER A 621 -24.03 38.48 -8.80
N GLU A 622 -23.82 39.60 -9.51
CA GLU A 622 -24.61 40.84 -9.32
C GLU A 622 -26.11 40.62 -9.52
N ASP A 623 -26.47 39.75 -10.48
CA ASP A 623 -27.79 39.17 -10.61
C ASP A 623 -27.82 37.79 -9.94
N HIS A 624 -28.62 37.61 -8.88
CA HIS A 624 -28.84 36.32 -8.21
C HIS A 624 -29.67 35.32 -9.06
N GLU A 625 -29.53 35.33 -10.38
CA GLU A 625 -30.19 34.38 -11.26
C GLU A 625 -29.59 32.98 -11.06
N ALA A 626 -30.31 32.16 -10.31
CA ALA A 626 -30.08 30.73 -10.13
C ALA A 626 -30.42 29.95 -11.42
N THR A 627 -29.83 30.35 -12.55
CA THR A 627 -30.07 29.80 -13.88
C THR A 627 -28.78 29.40 -14.59
N PHE A 628 -28.89 28.49 -15.55
CA PHE A 628 -27.83 28.12 -16.47
C PHE A 628 -28.44 27.78 -17.83
N THR A 629 -28.11 28.57 -18.85
CA THR A 629 -28.52 28.32 -20.24
C THR A 629 -27.40 27.64 -21.01
N TRP A 630 -27.66 26.43 -21.50
CA TRP A 630 -26.80 25.74 -22.47
C TRP A 630 -27.38 25.88 -23.88
N THR A 631 -26.51 25.98 -24.87
CA THR A 631 -26.88 26.16 -26.28
C THR A 631 -26.20 25.09 -27.14
N ARG A 632 -26.96 24.44 -28.02
CA ARG A 632 -26.43 23.47 -28.98
C ARG A 632 -26.90 23.77 -30.40
N GLU A 633 -26.14 23.30 -31.38
CA GLU A 633 -26.52 23.39 -32.79
C GLU A 633 -27.74 22.49 -33.07
N ALA A 634 -28.65 22.94 -33.93
CA ALA A 634 -29.96 22.30 -34.11
C ALA A 634 -29.88 20.88 -34.69
N ASP A 635 -28.80 20.59 -35.42
CA ASP A 635 -28.50 19.36 -36.13
C ASP A 635 -27.45 18.46 -35.44
N LEU A 636 -27.05 18.79 -34.20
CA LEU A 636 -26.05 18.04 -33.41
C LEU A 636 -26.32 16.53 -33.33
N GLY A 637 -27.59 16.11 -33.38
CA GLY A 637 -27.99 14.69 -33.51
C GLY A 637 -27.73 13.78 -32.30
N MET A 638 -27.00 14.26 -31.29
CA MET A 638 -26.60 13.52 -30.09
C MET A 638 -27.41 13.92 -28.84
N PRO A 639 -27.56 13.03 -27.85
CA PRO A 639 -27.98 13.41 -26.49
C PRO A 639 -26.88 14.18 -25.76
N GLU A 640 -27.27 14.99 -24.76
CA GLU A 640 -26.35 15.67 -23.85
C GLU A 640 -26.71 15.35 -22.39
N TYR A 641 -25.70 15.04 -21.58
CA TYR A 641 -25.88 14.53 -20.21
C TYR A 641 -25.50 15.59 -19.16
N PHE A 642 -26.49 16.09 -18.42
CA PHE A 642 -26.34 17.19 -17.47
C PHE A 642 -26.29 16.71 -16.02
N ARG A 643 -25.35 17.24 -15.24
CA ARG A 643 -25.09 16.83 -13.85
C ARG A 643 -24.78 18.05 -12.99
N PHE A 644 -25.35 18.14 -11.79
CA PHE A 644 -25.30 19.35 -10.96
C PHE A 644 -24.73 19.03 -9.58
N ALA A 645 -23.86 19.90 -9.06
CA ALA A 645 -23.34 19.84 -7.69
C ALA A 645 -23.32 21.22 -7.06
N PHE A 646 -23.53 21.29 -5.75
CA PHE A 646 -23.19 22.46 -4.95
C PHE A 646 -21.66 22.61 -4.79
N VAL A 647 -21.20 23.79 -4.42
CA VAL A 647 -19.79 24.14 -4.27
C VAL A 647 -19.52 24.77 -2.90
N THR A 648 -18.44 24.37 -2.25
CA THR A 648 -17.92 24.95 -1.00
C THR A 648 -16.42 25.27 -1.18
N GLY A 649 -16.07 26.55 -1.14
CA GLY A 649 -14.77 27.07 -1.58
C GLY A 649 -14.47 26.66 -3.03
N SER A 650 -13.24 26.20 -3.30
CA SER A 650 -12.86 25.71 -4.63
C SER A 650 -13.37 24.28 -4.97
N VAL A 651 -14.14 23.64 -4.08
CA VAL A 651 -14.48 22.21 -4.14
C VAL A 651 -15.98 22.02 -4.34
N SER A 652 -16.37 21.43 -5.47
CA SER A 652 -17.73 20.91 -5.68
C SER A 652 -18.00 19.67 -4.81
N GLY A 653 -19.26 19.47 -4.44
CA GLY A 653 -19.76 18.28 -3.76
C GLY A 653 -19.94 17.08 -4.70
N ASP A 654 -20.83 16.17 -4.30
CA ASP A 654 -21.31 15.11 -5.18
C ASP A 654 -22.19 15.70 -6.30
N TYR A 655 -22.12 15.09 -7.49
CA TYR A 655 -22.97 15.43 -8.62
C TYR A 655 -24.19 14.50 -8.67
N THR A 656 -25.34 15.06 -9.04
CA THR A 656 -26.56 14.32 -9.39
C THR A 656 -26.30 13.26 -10.47
N LYS A 657 -27.20 12.28 -10.55
CA LYS A 657 -27.36 11.47 -11.76
C LYS A 657 -27.69 12.36 -12.97
N ALA A 658 -27.49 11.80 -14.17
CA ALA A 658 -27.71 12.54 -15.40
C ALA A 658 -29.21 12.80 -15.58
N GLY A 659 -29.56 14.05 -15.87
CA GLY A 659 -30.71 14.34 -16.71
C GLY A 659 -30.22 14.47 -18.15
N THR A 660 -31.02 14.00 -19.11
CA THR A 660 -30.58 13.87 -20.51
C THR A 660 -31.41 14.76 -21.41
N TRP A 661 -30.75 15.70 -22.10
CA TRP A 661 -31.38 16.42 -23.21
C TRP A 661 -31.20 15.58 -24.47
N THR A 662 -32.22 14.79 -24.79
CA THR A 662 -32.19 13.83 -25.90
C THR A 662 -31.92 14.52 -27.24
N LYS A 663 -31.39 13.76 -28.21
CA LYS A 663 -31.19 14.21 -29.59
C LYS A 663 -32.45 14.86 -30.21
N ASP A 664 -33.62 14.29 -29.91
CA ASP A 664 -34.93 14.72 -30.43
C ASP A 664 -35.47 15.98 -29.73
N GLY A 665 -34.71 16.57 -28.80
CA GLY A 665 -35.01 17.82 -28.10
C GLY A 665 -35.78 17.68 -26.79
N GLY A 666 -36.30 16.49 -26.47
CA GLY A 666 -36.98 16.19 -25.21
C GLY A 666 -36.01 16.04 -24.02
N TRP A 667 -36.52 16.28 -22.81
CA TRP A 667 -35.77 16.13 -21.55
C TRP A 667 -36.17 14.86 -20.80
N ILE A 668 -35.17 14.17 -20.23
CA ILE A 668 -35.35 13.07 -19.28
C ILE A 668 -34.83 13.55 -17.92
N GLU A 669 -35.68 13.49 -16.89
CA GLU A 669 -35.34 13.92 -15.54
C GLU A 669 -34.26 13.04 -14.89
N MET A 670 -33.47 13.65 -14.02
CA MET A 670 -32.38 12.98 -13.32
C MET A 670 -32.88 12.01 -12.24
N GLY A 671 -32.33 10.79 -12.23
CA GLY A 671 -32.62 9.80 -11.21
C GLY A 671 -32.16 10.22 -9.80
N PRO A 672 -32.73 9.64 -8.73
CA PRO A 672 -32.38 10.04 -7.37
C PRO A 672 -30.96 9.60 -6.95
N GLY A 673 -30.30 10.49 -6.22
CA GLY A 673 -29.00 10.28 -5.60
C GLY A 673 -27.80 10.74 -6.44
N PRO A 674 -26.58 10.65 -5.87
CA PRO A 674 -25.35 11.04 -6.56
C PRO A 674 -24.89 9.97 -7.56
N SER A 675 -24.01 10.33 -8.49
CA SER A 675 -23.29 9.36 -9.34
C SER A 675 -21.83 9.70 -9.63
N LYS A 676 -21.31 10.82 -9.10
CA LYS A 676 -19.89 11.20 -9.17
C LYS A 676 -19.55 11.99 -7.92
N ALA A 677 -18.39 11.72 -7.34
CA ALA A 677 -17.89 12.38 -6.14
C ALA A 677 -16.78 13.39 -6.47
N LYS A 678 -16.32 14.09 -5.43
CA LYS A 678 -15.08 14.85 -5.45
C LYS A 678 -14.36 14.74 -4.11
N ALA A 679 -13.10 14.33 -4.11
CA ALA A 679 -12.26 14.33 -2.92
C ALA A 679 -12.05 15.77 -2.42
N ARG A 680 -12.32 16.03 -1.13
CA ARG A 680 -11.92 17.30 -0.48
C ARG A 680 -10.41 17.27 -0.28
N SER A 681 -9.69 18.02 -1.12
CA SER A 681 -8.22 18.03 -1.19
C SER A 681 -7.58 18.26 0.20
N LEU A 682 -6.77 17.29 0.63
CA LEU A 682 -5.96 17.37 1.86
C LEU A 682 -4.52 16.87 1.65
N ASP A 683 -4.16 16.40 0.45
CA ASP A 683 -2.77 16.24 0.01
C ASP A 683 -2.70 16.36 -1.53
N GLY A 684 -1.52 16.69 -2.05
CA GLY A 684 -1.34 17.00 -3.46
C GLY A 684 -1.35 15.77 -4.37
N SER A 685 -2.43 15.55 -5.11
CA SER A 685 -2.43 14.64 -6.26
C SER A 685 -1.39 15.13 -7.29
N GLU A 686 -0.38 14.31 -7.58
CA GLU A 686 0.71 14.67 -8.50
C GLU A 686 0.18 15.11 -9.86
N ARG A 687 0.49 16.36 -10.26
CA ARG A 687 0.04 16.94 -11.53
C ARG A 687 0.76 16.28 -12.70
N PHE A 688 -0.01 15.93 -13.73
CA PHE A 688 0.54 15.65 -15.06
C PHE A 688 1.01 16.96 -15.69
N HIS A 689 2.29 17.30 -15.55
CA HIS A 689 2.94 18.29 -16.41
C HIS A 689 3.72 17.54 -17.50
N ILE A 690 3.36 17.82 -18.76
CA ILE A 690 4.19 17.45 -19.91
C ILE A 690 5.27 18.53 -20.01
N GLU A 691 6.42 18.28 -19.37
CA GLU A 691 7.63 19.06 -19.64
C GLU A 691 8.09 18.81 -21.09
N ARG A 692 8.62 19.85 -21.74
CA ARG A 692 9.11 19.84 -23.13
C ARG A 692 10.62 19.62 -23.18
#